data_AF-D6U002-F1
#
_entry.id   AF-D6U002-F1
#
_cell.length_a   1.000
_cell.length_b   1.000
_cell.length_c   1.000
_cell.angle_alpha   90.00
_cell.angle_beta   90.00
_cell.angle_gamma   90.00
#
_symmetry.space_group_name_H-M   'P 1'
#
loop_
_entity.id
_entity.type
_entity.pdbx_description
1 polymer ?
#
loop_
_entity_poly.entity_id
_entity_poly.type
_entity_poly.pdbx_seq_one_letter_code
_entity_poly.pdbx_strand_id
1 'polypeptide(L)'
;MPDLPTPLTTNTNMPRPEPESRDIFLVHLTPLIGREREIASAVTLLREPAMRLLTITGPGGVGKTCLALQVVAELEPAFSDGVRRIALASTSSSELFIPTLAQSLGLVEFDEMPLLERIKRYLREKHVLLLLDNFEQVIAAAPLITELLATCPALKILVTSREVLHLRAEHEFALPPLALPDLKLTTDLEALAHNAAVALFVQRARSVKTDFQLTAENAQTIAEICTRVDGLPLGIELAAARIKILPPGKLLARLEHRLQVLTHGARDLPRRQQTLRATLTWSYELLDPQEQKLFRSLSAFVGGCTLEAVEHLCQAIDADEGDPLTPITSLIDKNLLRMVERTNEEARLVMLETIREYGEETLRASAEAQVAYDAHAMYYLALAEEAEPHLRQAQQVQWLERLEQEHDNLRAALQRLLTQPQSELALRLGSALWRFWLIRNHQSEGLQWLERALQSMMPARVAKHILARACYAAGVLADSQGLYQRGTELLEEALGYYRELQDQRGIATTLHQLGCSYARTSPFQGHALFEESLTIARTQEDLYTIADVLASLADEAVALGYHLEKARTYYEESLAIARRLQDKRSIAYRLSKLGQVLTHLGSYAPAYQLLTESLKIHREVGDRVGIAFVLVPLGMLTFYMGDYSAAKTWFAESSAVSRELGNENKIAQYLGTLGEVALHQKGEDQAAWTLLEQSLAIFRETENEEGIASQLFTLGSVEFNQGNLQLAITLLNESLASMRRLENHAMTAASLNMLGHVEAHRGNYDAARTYMEESLAISRAINDREVISPRLIQLGLVVLNEGQNTQARQLFTEGLNIAREVSDRRQIADALGVMALLYMIEGDYETAQRLLEESYSENDIQTNYYRLADLGMLALLRGDMAKARTLIVKSLEISIQIRNRWFIASCLERLGEICVAQGQPEQAARLWGAAATLRSAMSAPIPHIELAYYQLALAQAQTQLGETRFQAAWLEGQHMTPEQVFTQEKQPAVDTPVSQAQPTTSTLTHLDDLTEREVEVLRSLATGLTNAQIAEQLVISPRTVQAHLSSIYNKIGVSSRSAATRYALEHHLT
;
A
#
# COMPACT_ATOMS: atom_id res chain seq x y z
N MET A 1 25.31 5.16 110.01
CA MET A 1 25.43 4.12 111.06
C MET A 1 25.11 2.77 110.44
N PRO A 2 25.85 1.70 110.77
CA PRO A 2 26.99 1.26 109.96
C PRO A 2 26.84 -0.15 109.34
N ASP A 3 27.75 -0.42 108.39
CA ASP A 3 28.41 -1.67 107.99
C ASP A 3 27.61 -2.95 107.66
N LEU A 4 27.95 -3.56 106.50
CA LEU A 4 28.35 -4.98 106.33
C LEU A 4 28.57 -5.33 104.83
N PRO A 5 29.36 -6.38 104.46
CA PRO A 5 30.67 -6.24 103.84
C PRO A 5 30.72 -6.53 102.32
N THR A 6 31.72 -5.93 101.67
CA THR A 6 32.14 -6.18 100.27
C THR A 6 32.79 -7.55 100.06
N PRO A 7 32.41 -8.30 99.01
CA PRO A 7 33.24 -9.33 98.40
C PRO A 7 33.96 -8.83 97.14
N LEU A 8 35.14 -9.41 96.95
CA LEU A 8 36.14 -9.15 95.92
C LEU A 8 35.72 -9.60 94.51
N THR A 9 36.11 -8.78 93.54
CA THR A 9 36.35 -9.02 92.10
C THR A 9 36.40 -10.47 91.60
N THR A 10 35.51 -10.80 90.66
CA THR A 10 35.77 -11.79 89.59
C THR A 10 35.49 -11.15 88.24
N ASN A 11 36.53 -11.11 87.41
CA ASN A 11 36.54 -10.69 86.01
C ASN A 11 35.48 -11.46 85.20
N THR A 12 34.34 -10.85 84.90
CA THR A 12 33.40 -11.35 83.87
C THR A 12 33.68 -10.61 82.57
N ASN A 13 34.78 -10.96 81.92
CA ASN A 13 35.00 -10.68 80.50
C ASN A 13 34.65 -11.96 79.74
N MET A 14 33.36 -12.18 79.51
CA MET A 14 32.87 -13.04 78.43
C MET A 14 32.27 -12.10 77.38
N PRO A 15 32.76 -12.12 76.14
CA PRO A 15 32.26 -11.23 75.11
C PRO A 15 30.79 -11.56 74.85
N ARG A 16 29.93 -10.52 74.86
CA ARG A 16 28.65 -10.58 74.14
C ARG A 16 28.97 -11.04 72.71
N PRO A 17 28.23 -11.97 72.11
CA PRO A 17 28.34 -12.16 70.68
C PRO A 17 27.92 -10.83 70.04
N GLU A 18 28.90 -10.12 69.49
CA GLU A 18 28.66 -9.04 68.55
C GLU A 18 27.76 -9.58 67.41
N PRO A 19 26.98 -8.73 66.73
CA PRO A 19 26.16 -9.17 65.60
C PRO A 19 27.06 -9.41 64.37
N GLU A 20 27.94 -10.42 64.46
CA GLU A 20 28.79 -10.89 63.37
C GLU A 20 28.04 -11.92 62.52
N SER A 21 27.21 -11.40 61.61
CA SER A 21 27.20 -11.76 60.19
C SER A 21 25.94 -11.14 59.56
N ARG A 22 26.08 -9.88 59.11
CA ARG A 22 25.33 -9.48 57.92
C ARG A 22 25.96 -10.30 56.79
N ASP A 23 25.31 -11.39 56.38
CA ASP A 23 25.67 -12.02 55.11
C ASP A 23 25.58 -10.90 54.07
N ILE A 24 26.74 -10.47 53.59
CA ILE A 24 26.83 -9.47 52.53
C ILE A 24 26.21 -10.15 51.32
N PHE A 25 24.93 -9.86 51.08
CA PHE A 25 24.30 -10.20 49.81
C PHE A 25 25.20 -9.59 48.74
N LEU A 26 25.86 -10.41 47.94
CA LEU A 26 26.47 -9.96 46.71
C LEU A 26 25.33 -9.45 45.84
N VAL A 27 24.98 -8.17 46.01
CA VAL A 27 24.12 -7.43 45.09
C VAL A 27 24.73 -7.66 43.72
N HIS A 28 23.91 -8.10 42.76
CA HIS A 28 24.39 -8.30 41.39
C HIS A 28 25.14 -7.05 40.93
N LEU A 29 26.38 -7.22 40.45
CA LEU A 29 27.27 -6.13 40.03
C LEU A 29 26.71 -5.33 38.83
N THR A 30 25.56 -5.75 38.28
CA THR A 30 24.84 -5.08 37.20
C THR A 30 23.34 -4.99 37.53
N PRO A 31 22.69 -3.85 37.27
CA PRO A 31 21.26 -3.69 37.48
C PRO A 31 20.44 -4.66 36.61
N LEU A 32 19.32 -5.16 37.16
CA LEU A 32 18.35 -5.98 36.46
C LEU A 32 17.56 -5.11 35.46
N ILE A 33 17.71 -5.39 34.17
CA ILE A 33 17.02 -4.65 33.11
C ILE A 33 15.57 -5.14 32.95
N GLY A 34 14.62 -4.20 32.92
CA GLY A 34 13.25 -4.45 32.49
C GLY A 34 12.42 -5.27 33.49
N ARG A 35 12.79 -5.21 34.78
CA ARG A 35 12.11 -5.90 35.89
C ARG A 35 11.65 -4.96 36.99
N GLU A 36 11.64 -3.66 36.71
CA GLU A 36 11.36 -2.61 37.71
C GLU A 36 9.94 -2.74 38.26
N ARG A 37 8.97 -3.13 37.42
CA ARG A 37 7.58 -3.33 37.83
C ARG A 37 7.44 -4.56 38.72
N GLU A 38 8.06 -5.67 38.36
CA GLU A 38 8.00 -6.92 39.10
C GLU A 38 8.67 -6.79 40.47
N ILE A 39 9.83 -6.11 40.54
CA ILE A 39 10.50 -5.80 41.80
C ILE A 39 9.58 -4.95 42.69
N ALA A 40 9.05 -3.84 42.16
CA ALA A 40 8.17 -2.95 42.94
C ALA A 40 6.92 -3.68 43.45
N SER A 41 6.36 -4.59 42.65
CA SER A 41 5.17 -5.37 43.00
C SER A 41 5.47 -6.37 44.11
N ALA A 42 6.55 -7.16 43.98
CA ALA A 42 6.97 -8.13 44.99
C ALA A 42 7.36 -7.44 46.32
N VAL A 43 8.04 -6.29 46.25
CA VAL A 43 8.38 -5.47 47.42
C VAL A 43 7.12 -4.94 48.11
N THR A 44 6.12 -4.49 47.34
CA THR A 44 4.84 -4.01 47.88
C THR A 44 4.11 -5.13 48.61
N LEU A 45 3.97 -6.30 47.98
CA LEU A 45 3.35 -7.48 48.59
C LEU A 45 4.06 -7.89 49.88
N LEU A 46 5.39 -7.98 49.89
CA LEU A 46 6.15 -8.36 51.09
C LEU A 46 6.16 -7.28 52.18
N ARG A 47 5.75 -6.03 51.91
CA ARG A 47 5.54 -5.00 52.94
C ARG A 47 4.18 -5.12 53.63
N GLU A 48 3.19 -5.75 53.01
CA GLU A 48 1.87 -5.90 53.61
C GLU A 48 1.92 -6.81 54.85
N PRO A 49 1.37 -6.42 56.02
CA PRO A 49 1.45 -7.23 57.24
C PRO A 49 0.82 -8.63 57.10
N ALA A 50 -0.22 -8.77 56.29
CA ALA A 50 -0.91 -10.05 56.06
C ALA A 50 -0.10 -11.03 55.18
N MET A 51 0.81 -10.52 54.36
CA MET A 51 1.61 -11.31 53.43
C MET A 51 2.84 -11.89 54.11
N ARG A 52 2.85 -13.22 54.28
CA ARG A 52 3.87 -13.96 55.04
C ARG A 52 4.62 -15.01 54.24
N LEU A 53 4.05 -15.48 53.12
CA LEU A 53 4.68 -16.40 52.19
C LEU A 53 4.45 -15.93 50.75
N LEU A 54 5.54 -15.64 50.04
CA LEU A 54 5.54 -15.30 48.62
C LEU A 54 6.41 -16.31 47.87
N THR A 55 5.88 -16.97 46.86
CA THR A 55 6.63 -17.92 46.03
C THR A 55 6.79 -17.36 44.62
N ILE A 56 8.02 -17.06 44.21
CA ILE A 56 8.34 -16.68 42.83
C ILE A 56 8.47 -17.95 41.99
N THR A 57 7.55 -18.12 41.04
CA THR A 57 7.49 -19.24 40.08
C THR A 57 7.92 -18.79 38.68
N GLY A 58 8.21 -19.73 37.78
CA GLY A 58 8.61 -19.42 36.39
C GLY A 58 9.60 -20.42 35.80
N PRO A 59 9.87 -20.37 34.49
CA PRO A 59 10.72 -21.35 33.80
C PRO A 59 12.19 -21.27 34.22
N GLY A 60 12.96 -22.31 33.88
CA GLY A 60 14.42 -22.33 34.05
C GLY A 60 15.08 -21.19 33.28
N GLY A 61 15.99 -20.45 33.91
CA GLY A 61 16.72 -19.34 33.26
C GLY A 61 15.96 -18.01 33.13
N VAL A 62 14.74 -17.90 33.68
CA VAL A 62 13.93 -16.66 33.65
C VAL A 62 14.42 -15.54 34.59
N GLY A 63 15.31 -15.88 35.54
CA GLY A 63 15.90 -14.91 36.48
C GLY A 63 15.25 -14.86 37.88
N LYS A 64 14.52 -15.90 38.32
CA LYS A 64 13.86 -15.96 39.65
C LYS A 64 14.81 -15.59 40.81
N THR A 65 15.96 -16.24 40.88
CA THR A 65 16.98 -16.00 41.91
C THR A 65 17.49 -14.55 41.86
N CYS A 66 17.76 -14.01 40.68
CA CYS A 66 18.22 -12.63 40.52
C CYS A 66 17.16 -11.64 41.02
N LEU A 67 15.88 -11.84 40.64
CA LEU A 67 14.76 -11.02 41.09
C LEU A 67 14.62 -11.08 42.62
N ALA A 68 14.64 -12.28 43.20
CA ALA A 68 14.49 -12.49 44.63
C ALA A 68 15.60 -11.81 45.45
N LEU A 69 16.85 -11.87 44.96
CA LEU A 69 17.98 -11.19 45.59
C LEU A 69 17.82 -9.66 45.56
N GLN A 70 17.34 -9.11 44.45
CA GLN A 70 17.09 -7.66 44.33
C GLN A 70 15.93 -7.21 45.24
N VAL A 71 14.85 -7.99 45.31
CA VAL A 71 13.71 -7.75 46.21
C VAL A 71 14.16 -7.80 47.67
N VAL A 72 14.99 -8.78 48.04
CA VAL A 72 15.59 -8.89 49.38
C VAL A 72 16.46 -7.67 49.69
N ALA A 73 17.29 -7.21 48.77
CA ALA A 73 18.15 -6.04 48.96
C ALA A 73 17.34 -4.76 49.20
N GLU A 74 16.22 -4.57 48.50
CA GLU A 74 15.33 -3.40 48.71
C GLU A 74 14.52 -3.48 50.00
N LEU A 75 14.29 -4.69 50.51
CA LEU A 75 13.54 -4.95 51.73
C LEU A 75 14.40 -5.05 52.98
N GLU A 76 15.72 -5.23 52.87
CA GLU A 76 16.64 -5.37 54.00
C GLU A 76 16.42 -4.31 55.10
N PRO A 77 16.24 -3.00 54.80
CA PRO A 77 16.02 -1.98 55.82
C PRO A 77 14.70 -2.15 56.60
N ALA A 78 13.73 -2.89 56.08
CA ALA A 78 12.42 -3.10 56.70
C ALA A 78 12.41 -4.24 57.74
N PHE A 79 13.45 -5.09 57.78
CA PHE A 79 13.52 -6.24 58.70
C PHE A 79 14.56 -6.03 59.79
N SER A 80 14.13 -5.69 61.03
CA SER A 80 15.02 -5.33 62.14
C SER A 80 16.00 -6.43 62.56
N ASP A 81 15.61 -7.70 62.41
CA ASP A 81 16.47 -8.86 62.73
C ASP A 81 17.21 -9.40 61.48
N GLY A 82 17.07 -8.72 60.34
CA GLY A 82 17.78 -8.95 59.10
C GLY A 82 17.12 -9.95 58.14
N VAL A 83 17.80 -10.17 57.01
CA VAL A 83 17.40 -11.14 55.98
C VAL A 83 18.40 -12.30 55.95
N ARG A 84 17.95 -13.52 55.67
CA ARG A 84 18.82 -14.71 55.52
C ARG A 84 18.48 -15.48 54.25
N ARG A 85 19.50 -15.83 53.46
CA ARG A 85 19.36 -16.69 52.27
C ARG A 85 19.71 -18.12 52.63
N ILE A 86 18.85 -19.05 52.23
CA ILE A 86 19.05 -20.48 52.33
C ILE A 86 19.11 -21.01 50.90
N ALA A 87 20.32 -21.32 50.43
CA ALA A 87 20.53 -21.85 49.08
C ALA A 87 20.32 -23.37 49.09
N LEU A 88 19.22 -23.84 48.51
CA LEU A 88 18.85 -25.27 48.49
C LEU A 88 19.34 -25.99 47.22
N ALA A 89 20.07 -25.28 46.38
CA ALA A 89 20.64 -25.75 45.12
C ALA A 89 21.37 -27.10 45.19
N SER A 90 22.07 -27.38 46.29
CA SER A 90 22.87 -28.60 46.51
C SER A 90 22.18 -29.64 47.40
N THR A 91 20.92 -29.40 47.78
CA THR A 91 20.19 -30.26 48.73
C THR A 91 19.32 -31.24 47.95
N SER A 92 19.74 -32.51 47.90
CA SER A 92 19.11 -33.53 47.04
C SER A 92 17.94 -34.28 47.69
N SER A 93 17.59 -33.99 48.95
CA SER A 93 16.52 -34.67 49.68
C SER A 93 15.79 -33.71 50.62
N SER A 94 14.47 -33.88 50.75
CA SER A 94 13.60 -33.08 51.62
C SER A 94 13.95 -33.25 53.11
N GLU A 95 14.52 -34.38 53.50
CA GLU A 95 14.96 -34.64 54.88
C GLU A 95 16.12 -33.72 55.31
N LEU A 96 16.91 -33.25 54.34
CA LEU A 96 18.06 -32.37 54.58
C LEU A 96 17.68 -30.89 54.67
N PHE A 97 16.40 -30.54 54.47
CA PHE A 97 15.94 -29.16 54.55
C PHE A 97 16.15 -28.53 55.94
N ILE A 98 15.71 -29.21 57.00
CA ILE A 98 15.82 -28.72 58.38
C ILE A 98 17.28 -28.56 58.84
N PRO A 99 18.18 -29.53 58.61
CA PRO A 99 19.61 -29.36 58.86
C PRO A 99 20.22 -28.16 58.12
N THR A 100 19.90 -27.99 56.83
CA THR A 100 20.42 -26.89 56.00
C THR A 100 19.93 -25.52 56.49
N LEU A 101 18.66 -25.45 56.90
CA LEU A 101 18.06 -24.25 57.50
C LEU A 101 18.71 -23.92 58.85
N ALA A 102 18.91 -24.90 59.72
CA ALA A 102 19.59 -24.72 61.00
C ALA A 102 21.02 -24.19 60.83
N GLN A 103 21.78 -24.80 59.90
CA GLN A 103 23.15 -24.39 59.58
C GLN A 103 23.22 -22.95 59.07
N SER A 104 22.32 -22.57 58.15
CA SER A 104 22.25 -21.22 57.59
C SER A 104 21.87 -20.16 58.65
N LEU A 105 21.18 -20.57 59.71
CA LEU A 105 20.84 -19.72 60.86
C LEU A 105 21.94 -19.72 61.95
N GLY A 106 23.04 -20.46 61.76
CA GLY A 106 24.14 -20.56 62.73
C GLY A 106 23.81 -21.40 63.97
N LEU A 107 22.82 -22.31 63.88
CA LEU A 107 22.40 -23.16 64.99
C LEU A 107 23.20 -24.47 64.98
N VAL A 108 23.93 -24.76 66.06
CA VAL A 108 24.75 -25.99 66.18
C VAL A 108 24.02 -27.06 67.00
N GLU A 109 24.07 -28.32 66.62
CA GLU A 109 23.50 -29.46 67.38
C GLU A 109 24.29 -29.71 68.68
N PHE A 110 23.73 -29.37 69.85
CA PHE A 110 24.37 -29.64 71.15
C PHE A 110 23.44 -30.18 72.26
N ASP A 111 22.11 -30.27 72.05
CA ASP A 111 21.11 -30.70 73.07
C ASP A 111 20.15 -31.79 72.54
N GLU A 112 19.44 -32.52 73.43
CA GLU A 112 18.40 -33.53 73.11
C GLU A 112 17.14 -32.96 72.39
N MET A 113 17.07 -31.64 72.15
CA MET A 113 15.92 -30.98 71.50
C MET A 113 15.99 -31.10 69.97
N PRO A 114 14.91 -31.55 69.29
CA PRO A 114 14.86 -31.60 67.83
C PRO A 114 15.18 -30.26 67.16
N LEU A 115 15.93 -30.30 66.05
CA LEU A 115 16.39 -29.10 65.32
C LEU A 115 15.25 -28.14 64.92
N LEU A 116 14.11 -28.69 64.49
CA LEU A 116 12.95 -27.89 64.09
C LEU A 116 12.39 -27.03 65.25
N GLU A 117 12.30 -27.59 66.46
CA GLU A 117 11.84 -26.85 67.65
C GLU A 117 12.82 -25.73 68.04
N ARG A 118 14.12 -25.95 67.82
CA ARG A 118 15.14 -24.93 68.05
C ARG A 118 15.04 -23.78 67.06
N ILE A 119 14.80 -24.08 65.78
CA ILE A 119 14.55 -23.08 64.74
C ILE A 119 13.31 -22.26 65.09
N LYS A 120 12.20 -22.91 65.45
CA LYS A 120 10.97 -22.23 65.90
C LYS A 120 11.23 -21.29 67.07
N ARG A 121 11.92 -21.76 68.12
CA ARG A 121 12.27 -20.93 69.28
C ARG A 121 13.14 -19.74 68.91
N TYR A 122 14.10 -19.93 68.00
CA TYR A 122 15.00 -18.87 67.54
C TYR A 122 14.27 -17.80 66.70
N LEU A 123 13.32 -18.19 65.85
CA LEU A 123 12.60 -17.29 64.95
C LEU A 123 11.34 -16.66 65.57
N ARG A 124 10.83 -17.19 66.68
CA ARG A 124 9.52 -16.82 67.25
C ARG A 124 9.34 -15.32 67.51
N GLU A 125 10.36 -14.68 68.05
CA GLU A 125 10.34 -13.25 68.42
C GLU A 125 11.08 -12.36 67.42
N LYS A 126 11.65 -12.93 66.35
CA LYS A 126 12.48 -12.20 65.39
C LYS A 126 11.68 -11.75 64.17
N HIS A 127 11.88 -10.50 63.76
CA HIS A 127 11.35 -9.93 62.53
C HIS A 127 12.35 -10.12 61.39
N VAL A 128 12.37 -11.35 60.84
CA VAL A 128 13.29 -11.83 59.81
C VAL A 128 12.56 -12.16 58.52
N LEU A 129 13.22 -11.89 57.38
CA LEU A 129 12.86 -12.44 56.08
C LEU A 129 13.79 -13.62 55.74
N LEU A 130 13.22 -14.77 55.39
CA LEU A 130 13.99 -15.91 54.86
C LEU A 130 13.78 -16.02 53.35
N LEU A 131 14.88 -16.03 52.60
CA LEU A 131 14.88 -16.37 51.18
C LEU A 131 15.24 -17.85 51.02
N LEU A 132 14.26 -18.70 50.69
CA LEU A 132 14.48 -20.09 50.32
C LEU A 132 14.68 -20.19 48.81
N ASP A 133 15.93 -20.34 48.38
CA ASP A 133 16.29 -20.32 46.96
C ASP A 133 16.41 -21.75 46.41
N ASN A 134 15.75 -22.06 45.28
CA ASN A 134 15.67 -23.39 44.64
C ASN A 134 14.91 -24.45 45.44
N PHE A 135 13.71 -24.13 45.92
CA PHE A 135 12.92 -25.03 46.76
C PHE A 135 12.38 -26.27 46.01
N GLU A 136 12.35 -26.26 44.67
CA GLU A 136 11.88 -27.37 43.85
C GLU A 136 12.57 -28.73 44.11
N GLN A 137 13.77 -28.73 44.71
CA GLN A 137 14.49 -29.95 45.09
C GLN A 137 13.95 -30.64 46.34
N VAL A 138 13.28 -29.87 47.20
CA VAL A 138 12.84 -30.30 48.53
C VAL A 138 11.35 -30.00 48.71
N ILE A 139 10.57 -30.04 47.62
CA ILE A 139 9.19 -29.61 47.65
C ILE A 139 8.31 -30.38 48.65
N ALA A 140 8.63 -31.66 48.90
CA ALA A 140 7.94 -32.45 49.91
C ALA A 140 8.13 -31.92 51.36
N ALA A 141 9.10 -31.03 51.59
CA ALA A 141 9.27 -30.30 52.85
C ALA A 141 8.40 -29.03 52.96
N ALA A 142 7.59 -28.68 51.95
CA ALA A 142 6.69 -27.51 51.98
C ALA A 142 5.78 -27.44 53.23
N PRO A 143 5.20 -28.53 53.77
CA PRO A 143 4.39 -28.47 54.99
C PRO A 143 5.13 -27.88 56.21
N LEU A 144 6.46 -28.02 56.29
CA LEU A 144 7.28 -27.48 57.37
C LEU A 144 7.32 -25.94 57.35
N ILE A 145 7.17 -25.31 56.18
CA ILE A 145 7.03 -23.85 56.05
C ILE A 145 5.77 -23.37 56.79
N THR A 146 4.66 -24.09 56.63
CA THR A 146 3.40 -23.78 57.31
C THR A 146 3.56 -23.86 58.83
N GLU A 147 4.29 -24.86 59.32
CA GLU A 147 4.57 -25.04 60.74
C GLU A 147 5.43 -23.90 61.35
N LEU A 148 6.44 -23.43 60.58
CA LEU A 148 7.26 -22.28 60.96
C LEU A 148 6.44 -20.98 60.99
N LEU A 149 5.62 -20.74 59.96
CA LEU A 149 4.76 -19.55 59.89
C LEU A 149 3.69 -19.54 60.99
N ALA A 150 3.13 -20.70 61.35
CA ALA A 150 2.16 -20.81 62.44
C ALA A 150 2.78 -20.46 63.81
N THR A 151 4.05 -20.80 64.02
CA THR A 151 4.72 -20.61 65.32
C THR A 151 5.42 -19.24 65.46
N CYS A 152 5.84 -18.63 64.34
CA CYS A 152 6.67 -17.42 64.33
C CYS A 152 5.92 -16.25 63.66
N PRO A 153 5.08 -15.46 64.37
CA PRO A 153 4.17 -14.51 63.74
C PRO A 153 4.85 -13.36 62.97
N ALA A 154 6.07 -12.99 63.35
CA ALA A 154 6.85 -11.93 62.69
C ALA A 154 7.71 -12.43 61.51
N LEU A 155 7.72 -13.75 61.23
CA LEU A 155 8.47 -14.36 60.15
C LEU A 155 7.77 -14.15 58.80
N LYS A 156 8.56 -13.72 57.80
CA LYS A 156 8.19 -13.74 56.39
C LYS A 156 9.13 -14.63 55.59
N ILE A 157 8.60 -15.31 54.58
CA ILE A 157 9.35 -16.24 53.74
C ILE A 157 9.11 -15.88 52.26
N LEU A 158 10.21 -15.69 51.54
CA LEU A 158 10.26 -15.58 50.09
C LEU A 158 10.85 -16.87 49.54
N VAL A 159 10.16 -17.53 48.63
CA VAL A 159 10.63 -18.78 48.02
C VAL A 159 10.89 -18.54 46.54
N THR A 160 12.00 -19.05 46.00
CA THR A 160 12.15 -19.25 44.56
C THR A 160 11.95 -20.73 44.26
N SER A 161 11.00 -21.03 43.38
CA SER A 161 10.71 -22.38 42.95
C SER A 161 10.39 -22.39 41.46
N ARG A 162 10.54 -23.53 40.78
CA ARG A 162 10.00 -23.70 39.42
C ARG A 162 8.51 -24.08 39.43
N GLU A 163 8.00 -24.53 40.57
CA GLU A 163 6.63 -24.99 40.74
C GLU A 163 6.00 -24.48 42.04
N VAL A 164 4.68 -24.35 42.06
CA VAL A 164 3.91 -23.86 43.22
C VAL A 164 4.01 -24.87 44.37
N LEU A 165 4.08 -24.41 45.61
CA LEU A 165 4.20 -25.28 46.78
C LEU A 165 2.87 -25.89 47.23
N HIS A 166 1.76 -25.39 46.72
CA HIS A 166 0.38 -25.78 47.04
C HIS A 166 0.03 -25.61 48.53
N LEU A 167 0.55 -24.55 49.16
CA LEU A 167 0.24 -24.23 50.55
C LEU A 167 -0.90 -23.21 50.66
N ARG A 168 -1.82 -23.36 51.62
CA ARG A 168 -2.95 -22.43 51.81
C ARG A 168 -2.53 -20.97 52.06
N ALA A 169 -1.37 -20.77 52.69
CA ALA A 169 -0.84 -19.45 53.01
C ALA A 169 0.03 -18.85 51.90
N GLU A 170 0.24 -19.58 50.81
CA GLU A 170 1.08 -19.20 49.68
C GLU A 170 0.41 -18.15 48.81
N HIS A 171 1.20 -17.17 48.38
CA HIS A 171 0.87 -16.30 47.28
C HIS A 171 1.86 -16.56 46.15
N GLU A 172 1.36 -17.00 45.01
CA GLU A 172 2.16 -17.22 43.82
C GLU A 172 2.48 -15.89 43.14
N PHE A 173 3.75 -15.70 42.79
CA PHE A 173 4.23 -14.61 41.96
C PHE A 173 4.88 -15.19 40.70
N ALA A 174 4.07 -15.38 39.66
CA ALA A 174 4.53 -15.93 38.39
C ALA A 174 5.42 -14.94 37.64
N LEU A 175 6.68 -15.31 37.38
CA LEU A 175 7.65 -14.48 36.67
C LEU A 175 7.70 -14.85 35.18
N PRO A 176 7.15 -14.02 34.27
CA PRO A 176 7.18 -14.28 32.83
C PRO A 176 8.59 -14.03 32.25
N PRO A 177 8.95 -14.58 31.07
CA PRO A 177 10.12 -14.13 30.30
C PRO A 177 10.12 -12.62 30.00
N LEU A 178 11.26 -12.07 29.57
CA LEU A 178 11.32 -10.65 29.21
C LEU A 178 10.43 -10.36 28.00
N ALA A 179 9.82 -9.18 27.99
CA ALA A 179 8.96 -8.74 26.90
C ALA A 179 9.74 -8.75 25.57
N LEU A 180 9.19 -9.44 24.57
CA LEU A 180 9.76 -9.53 23.23
C LEU A 180 9.19 -8.44 22.31
N PRO A 181 9.98 -7.94 21.35
CA PRO A 181 9.48 -7.00 20.34
C PRO A 181 8.56 -7.71 19.34
N ASP A 182 7.50 -7.03 18.89
CA ASP A 182 6.68 -7.52 17.77
C ASP A 182 7.39 -7.24 16.46
N LEU A 183 7.94 -8.29 15.86
CA LEU A 183 8.72 -8.23 14.62
C LEU A 183 7.91 -7.81 13.39
N LYS A 184 6.57 -7.89 13.43
CA LYS A 184 5.69 -7.48 12.32
C LYS A 184 5.31 -6.00 12.39
N LEU A 185 5.25 -5.44 13.59
CA LEU A 185 4.79 -4.06 13.84
C LEU A 185 5.93 -3.10 14.18
N THR A 186 7.05 -3.61 14.68
CA THR A 186 8.13 -2.78 15.26
C THR A 186 9.38 -2.82 14.39
N THR A 187 9.54 -1.82 13.54
CA THR A 187 10.77 -1.60 12.75
C THR A 187 11.58 -0.40 13.23
N ASP A 188 11.03 0.39 14.16
CA ASP A 188 11.68 1.57 14.70
C ASP A 188 12.83 1.20 15.67
N LEU A 189 14.00 1.82 15.45
CA LEU A 189 15.21 1.57 16.22
C LEU A 189 15.06 1.99 17.69
N GLU A 190 14.37 3.10 17.94
CA GLU A 190 14.19 3.62 19.30
C GLU A 190 13.27 2.71 20.11
N ALA A 191 12.15 2.27 19.51
CA ALA A 191 11.26 1.27 20.12
C ALA A 191 12.00 -0.05 20.44
N LEU A 192 12.83 -0.55 19.52
CA LEU A 192 13.62 -1.77 19.75
C LEU A 192 14.68 -1.59 20.84
N ALA A 193 15.31 -0.42 20.94
CA ALA A 193 16.32 -0.14 21.97
C ALA A 193 15.75 -0.16 23.39
N HIS A 194 14.49 0.27 23.56
CA HIS A 194 13.78 0.27 24.85
C HIS A 194 13.18 -1.09 25.23
N ASN A 195 13.15 -2.05 24.31
CA ASN A 195 12.69 -3.40 24.63
C ASN A 195 13.66 -4.10 25.61
N ALA A 196 13.12 -4.68 26.69
CA ALA A 196 13.92 -5.25 27.77
C ALA A 196 14.87 -6.39 27.32
N ALA A 197 14.41 -7.26 26.41
CA ALA A 197 15.22 -8.36 25.91
C ALA A 197 16.39 -7.86 25.03
N VAL A 198 16.11 -6.89 24.14
CA VAL A 198 17.12 -6.25 23.29
C VAL A 198 18.13 -5.45 24.14
N ALA A 199 17.65 -4.70 25.12
CA ALA A 199 18.50 -3.94 26.03
C ALA A 199 19.45 -4.85 26.82
N LEU A 200 18.94 -5.98 27.34
CA LEU A 200 19.78 -6.99 28.00
C LEU A 200 20.82 -7.58 27.03
N PHE A 201 20.43 -7.91 25.80
CA PHE A 201 21.37 -8.40 24.78
C PHE A 201 22.49 -7.40 24.53
N VAL A 202 22.17 -6.12 24.33
CA VAL A 202 23.16 -5.06 24.07
C VAL A 202 24.07 -4.86 25.28
N GLN A 203 23.54 -4.85 26.50
CA GLN A 203 24.33 -4.73 27.72
C GLN A 203 25.35 -5.88 27.84
N ARG A 204 24.91 -7.11 27.58
CA ARG A 204 25.75 -8.31 27.66
C ARG A 204 26.74 -8.40 26.49
N ALA A 205 26.35 -8.00 25.29
CA ALA A 205 27.24 -7.95 24.14
C ALA A 205 28.39 -6.94 24.38
N ARG A 206 28.10 -5.77 24.98
CA ARG A 206 29.10 -4.77 25.36
C ARG A 206 30.12 -5.28 26.38
N SER A 207 29.72 -6.20 27.27
CA SER A 207 30.63 -6.80 28.24
C SER A 207 31.71 -7.69 27.59
N VAL A 208 31.46 -8.19 26.39
CA VAL A 208 32.40 -9.07 25.64
C VAL A 208 33.04 -8.35 24.45
N LYS A 209 32.33 -7.37 23.85
CA LYS A 209 32.76 -6.51 22.75
C LYS A 209 32.41 -5.05 23.07
N THR A 210 33.37 -4.30 23.59
CA THR A 210 33.17 -2.94 24.15
C THR A 210 32.64 -1.90 23.15
N ASP A 211 32.94 -2.06 21.86
CA ASP A 211 32.51 -1.17 20.76
C ASP A 211 31.13 -1.55 20.18
N PHE A 212 30.43 -2.54 20.74
CA PHE A 212 29.14 -2.99 20.21
C PHE A 212 28.04 -1.93 20.38
N GLN A 213 27.39 -1.57 19.28
CA GLN A 213 26.26 -0.65 19.22
C GLN A 213 25.08 -1.27 18.47
N LEU A 214 23.87 -0.91 18.91
CA LEU A 214 22.63 -1.20 18.19
C LEU A 214 22.51 -0.20 17.03
N THR A 215 22.35 -0.69 15.81
CA THR A 215 22.24 0.11 14.58
C THR A 215 20.99 -0.29 13.80
N ALA A 216 20.52 0.56 12.89
CA ALA A 216 19.37 0.24 12.03
C ALA A 216 19.56 -1.08 11.25
N GLU A 217 20.80 -1.41 10.88
CA GLU A 217 21.13 -2.64 10.15
C GLU A 217 21.08 -3.92 11.01
N ASN A 218 21.36 -3.82 12.32
CA ASN A 218 21.45 -5.00 13.19
C ASN A 218 20.27 -5.16 14.16
N ALA A 219 19.45 -4.12 14.33
CA ALA A 219 18.38 -4.10 15.32
C ALA A 219 17.33 -5.19 15.09
N GLN A 220 16.85 -5.36 13.85
CA GLN A 220 15.91 -6.42 13.48
C GLN A 220 16.49 -7.81 13.79
N THR A 221 17.74 -8.06 13.40
CA THR A 221 18.43 -9.32 13.67
C THR A 221 18.56 -9.61 15.16
N ILE A 222 18.87 -8.60 15.99
CA ILE A 222 18.99 -8.77 17.44
C ILE A 222 17.63 -9.03 18.08
N ALA A 223 16.58 -8.33 17.63
CA ALA A 223 15.21 -8.59 18.02
C ALA A 223 14.82 -10.06 17.73
N GLU A 224 15.14 -10.55 16.53
CA GLU A 224 14.92 -11.96 16.16
C GLU A 224 15.75 -12.95 16.99
N ILE A 225 17.00 -12.62 17.35
CA ILE A 225 17.82 -13.44 18.25
C ILE A 225 17.12 -13.56 19.62
N CYS A 226 16.64 -12.44 20.17
CA CYS A 226 15.95 -12.40 21.46
C CYS A 226 14.67 -13.23 21.44
N THR A 227 13.91 -13.13 20.35
CA THR A 227 12.71 -13.96 20.13
C THR A 227 13.05 -15.44 20.01
N ARG A 228 14.14 -15.81 19.30
CA ARG A 228 14.56 -17.22 19.19
C ARG A 228 15.01 -17.85 20.50
N VAL A 229 15.38 -17.06 21.51
CA VAL A 229 15.71 -17.55 22.86
C VAL A 229 14.60 -17.32 23.87
N ASP A 230 13.35 -17.16 23.39
CA ASP A 230 12.12 -17.04 24.18
C ASP A 230 12.10 -15.86 25.18
N GLY A 231 12.97 -14.86 25.01
CA GLY A 231 13.11 -13.78 25.98
C GLY A 231 13.67 -14.24 27.34
N LEU A 232 14.25 -15.44 27.42
CA LEU A 232 14.87 -15.95 28.64
C LEU A 232 16.19 -15.22 28.90
N PRO A 233 16.37 -14.52 30.04
CA PRO A 233 17.61 -13.80 30.35
C PRO A 233 18.88 -14.66 30.20
N LEU A 234 18.85 -15.91 30.67
CA LEU A 234 19.99 -16.82 30.52
C LEU A 234 20.30 -17.13 29.03
N GLY A 235 19.27 -17.32 28.21
CA GLY A 235 19.42 -17.54 26.77
C GLY A 235 20.01 -16.32 26.07
N ILE A 236 19.54 -15.12 26.42
CA ILE A 236 20.05 -13.84 25.91
C ILE A 236 21.52 -13.64 26.29
N GLU A 237 21.89 -13.92 27.54
CA GLU A 237 23.27 -13.83 28.03
C GLU A 237 24.22 -14.77 27.27
N LEU A 238 23.81 -16.03 27.08
CA LEU A 238 24.57 -17.03 26.34
C LEU A 238 24.71 -16.65 24.86
N ALA A 239 23.67 -16.08 24.25
CA ALA A 239 23.71 -15.62 22.86
C ALA A 239 24.62 -14.39 22.70
N ALA A 240 24.47 -13.39 23.56
CA ALA A 240 25.28 -12.18 23.54
C ALA A 240 26.77 -12.46 23.74
N ALA A 241 27.12 -13.46 24.56
CA ALA A 241 28.51 -13.90 24.74
C ALA A 241 29.17 -14.43 23.44
N ARG A 242 28.38 -14.89 22.46
CA ARG A 242 28.89 -15.39 21.17
C ARG A 242 29.23 -14.30 20.17
N ILE A 243 28.81 -13.05 20.39
CA ILE A 243 29.04 -11.92 19.47
C ILE A 243 30.54 -11.66 19.22
N LYS A 244 31.41 -12.06 20.16
CA LYS A 244 32.88 -11.99 19.98
C LYS A 244 33.39 -12.77 18.77
N ILE A 245 32.73 -13.87 18.41
CA ILE A 245 33.17 -14.80 17.36
C ILE A 245 32.16 -14.82 16.20
N LEU A 246 30.87 -14.58 16.48
CA LEU A 246 29.78 -14.66 15.53
C LEU A 246 29.04 -13.31 15.42
N PRO A 247 29.12 -12.61 14.28
CA PRO A 247 28.28 -11.44 14.03
C PRO A 247 26.78 -11.79 14.15
N PRO A 248 25.89 -10.82 14.47
CA PRO A 248 24.47 -11.09 14.73
C PRO A 248 23.77 -11.95 13.67
N GLY A 249 23.93 -11.66 12.37
CA GLY A 249 23.29 -12.45 11.32
C GLY A 249 23.76 -13.90 11.25
N LYS A 250 25.05 -14.16 11.53
CA LYS A 250 25.61 -15.53 11.57
C LYS A 250 25.25 -16.26 12.85
N LEU A 251 25.05 -15.54 13.95
CA LEU A 251 24.52 -16.09 15.19
C LEU A 251 23.06 -16.51 15.00
N LEU A 252 22.24 -15.63 14.43
CA LEU A 252 20.83 -15.87 14.13
C LEU A 252 20.62 -17.12 13.28
N ALA A 253 21.38 -17.26 12.18
CA ALA A 253 21.30 -18.43 11.32
C ALA A 253 21.64 -19.75 12.04
N ARG A 254 22.53 -19.71 13.05
CA ARG A 254 22.88 -20.90 13.83
C ARG A 254 21.91 -21.19 14.97
N LEU A 255 21.14 -20.20 15.42
CA LEU A 255 20.09 -20.38 16.43
C LEU A 255 18.88 -21.17 15.91
N GLU A 256 18.93 -21.70 14.68
CA GLU A 256 18.06 -22.81 14.26
C GLU A 256 18.27 -24.07 15.14
N HIS A 257 19.48 -24.27 15.65
CA HIS A 257 19.83 -25.30 16.63
C HIS A 257 20.30 -24.66 17.94
N ARG A 258 19.38 -23.99 18.65
CA ARG A 258 19.64 -23.11 19.80
C ARG A 258 20.49 -23.81 20.86
N LEU A 259 20.17 -25.06 21.20
CA LEU A 259 20.83 -25.80 22.27
C LEU A 259 22.27 -26.20 21.93
N GLN A 260 22.63 -26.29 20.65
CA GLN A 260 24.00 -26.60 20.20
C GLN A 260 24.92 -25.36 20.23
N VAL A 261 24.34 -24.17 20.11
CA VAL A 261 25.09 -22.89 20.09
C VAL A 261 25.31 -22.34 21.50
N LEU A 262 24.31 -22.47 22.37
CA LEU A 262 24.26 -21.87 23.72
C LEU A 262 24.95 -22.75 24.79
N THR A 263 26.18 -23.18 24.48
CA THR A 263 26.93 -24.20 25.23
C THR A 263 28.00 -23.68 26.18
N HIS A 264 28.22 -22.36 26.30
CA HIS A 264 29.29 -21.80 27.13
C HIS A 264 28.81 -20.57 27.92
N GLY A 265 28.45 -20.76 29.18
CA GLY A 265 28.15 -19.71 30.16
C GLY A 265 29.32 -19.38 31.08
N ALA A 266 29.11 -18.42 31.97
CA ALA A 266 30.12 -17.98 32.92
C ALA A 266 30.53 -19.14 33.87
N ARG A 267 31.83 -19.31 34.13
CA ARG A 267 32.39 -20.47 34.86
C ARG A 267 32.06 -20.48 36.35
N ASP A 268 31.69 -19.33 36.87
CA ASP A 268 31.24 -19.05 38.23
C ASP A 268 29.77 -19.42 38.46
N LEU A 269 29.00 -19.74 37.40
CA LEU A 269 27.67 -20.31 37.53
C LEU A 269 27.74 -21.82 37.84
N PRO A 270 26.80 -22.37 38.64
CA PRO A 270 26.64 -23.81 38.82
C PRO A 270 26.55 -24.55 37.47
N ARG A 271 27.12 -25.76 37.35
CA ARG A 271 27.16 -26.53 36.08
C ARG A 271 25.82 -26.58 35.35
N ARG A 272 24.72 -26.69 36.09
CA ARG A 272 23.33 -26.68 35.56
C ARG A 272 22.90 -25.37 34.88
N GLN A 273 23.47 -24.23 35.27
CA GLN A 273 23.18 -22.89 34.71
C GLN A 273 24.23 -22.44 33.70
N GLN A 274 25.26 -23.25 33.43
CA GLN A 274 26.31 -22.91 32.45
C GLN A 274 25.82 -23.04 30.99
N THR A 275 24.76 -23.80 30.73
CA THR A 275 24.15 -23.93 29.41
C THR A 275 22.63 -24.04 29.54
N LEU A 276 21.87 -23.59 28.53
CA LEU A 276 20.42 -23.82 28.52
C LEU A 276 20.09 -25.31 28.54
N ARG A 277 20.83 -26.13 27.78
CA ARG A 277 20.64 -27.59 27.76
C ARG A 277 20.75 -28.19 29.17
N ALA A 278 21.77 -27.83 29.94
CA ALA A 278 21.95 -28.36 31.29
C ALA A 278 20.82 -27.94 32.24
N THR A 279 20.24 -26.74 32.06
CA THR A 279 19.09 -26.28 32.84
C THR A 279 17.83 -27.09 32.50
N LEU A 280 17.62 -27.41 31.23
CA LEU A 280 16.49 -28.19 30.75
C LEU A 280 16.60 -29.66 31.13
N THR A 281 17.78 -30.28 30.95
CA THR A 281 18.03 -31.67 31.36
C THR A 281 17.74 -31.89 32.83
N TRP A 282 18.21 -30.98 33.69
CA TRP A 282 17.92 -31.04 35.11
C TRP A 282 16.43 -30.86 35.43
N SER A 283 15.74 -29.97 34.71
CA SER A 283 14.30 -29.79 34.89
C SER A 283 13.51 -31.04 34.51
N TYR A 284 13.95 -31.73 33.46
CA TYR A 284 13.37 -32.95 32.92
C TYR A 284 13.63 -34.19 33.82
N GLU A 285 14.83 -34.34 34.38
CA GLU A 285 15.17 -35.45 35.29
C GLU A 285 14.34 -35.49 36.57
N LEU A 286 13.74 -34.35 36.96
CA LEU A 286 12.88 -34.23 38.13
C LEU A 286 11.40 -34.53 37.84
N LEU A 287 11.04 -34.85 36.59
CA LEU A 287 9.71 -35.29 36.22
C LEU A 287 9.56 -36.79 36.47
N ASP A 288 8.35 -37.23 36.82
CA ASP A 288 8.03 -38.64 36.88
C ASP A 288 7.96 -39.28 35.47
N PRO A 289 7.93 -40.63 35.35
CA PRO A 289 7.95 -41.27 34.04
C PRO A 289 6.78 -40.90 33.10
N GLN A 290 5.57 -40.67 33.64
CA GLN A 290 4.39 -40.30 32.85
C GLN A 290 4.52 -38.85 32.35
N GLU A 291 4.96 -37.95 33.22
CA GLU A 291 5.24 -36.56 32.88
C GLU A 291 6.36 -36.43 31.85
N GLN A 292 7.44 -37.20 31.98
CA GLN A 292 8.52 -37.20 30.99
C GLN A 292 8.03 -37.66 29.62
N LYS A 293 7.16 -38.69 29.58
CA LYS A 293 6.58 -39.19 28.34
C LYS A 293 5.72 -38.11 27.68
N LEU A 294 4.77 -37.54 28.42
CA LEU A 294 3.92 -36.46 27.92
C LEU A 294 4.74 -35.24 27.46
N PHE A 295 5.75 -34.83 28.24
CA PHE A 295 6.65 -33.73 27.89
C PHE A 295 7.37 -33.96 26.55
N ARG A 296 7.89 -35.18 26.33
CA ARG A 296 8.50 -35.56 25.05
C ARG A 296 7.47 -35.51 23.93
N SER A 297 6.30 -36.12 24.12
CA SER A 297 5.29 -36.22 23.06
C SER A 297 4.73 -34.85 22.65
N LEU A 298 4.55 -33.93 23.61
CA LEU A 298 4.09 -32.57 23.35
C LEU A 298 5.06 -31.75 22.49
N SER A 299 6.35 -32.12 22.44
CA SER A 299 7.32 -31.40 21.61
C SER A 299 7.08 -31.54 20.11
N ALA A 300 6.26 -32.51 19.70
CA ALA A 300 5.82 -32.69 18.32
C ALA A 300 4.96 -31.51 17.82
N PHE A 301 4.26 -30.81 18.72
CA PHE A 301 3.47 -29.62 18.37
C PHE A 301 4.36 -28.38 18.23
N VAL A 302 4.20 -27.64 17.13
CA VAL A 302 4.93 -26.40 16.84
C VAL A 302 4.02 -25.20 17.11
N GLY A 303 4.49 -24.22 17.88
CA GLY A 303 3.68 -23.04 18.25
C GLY A 303 2.54 -23.35 19.23
N GLY A 304 2.58 -24.50 19.89
CA GLY A 304 1.57 -24.95 20.87
C GLY A 304 0.40 -25.71 20.24
N CYS A 305 -0.57 -26.09 21.05
CA CYS A 305 -1.71 -26.92 20.68
C CYS A 305 -2.95 -26.66 21.53
N THR A 306 -4.10 -27.16 21.06
CA THR A 306 -5.35 -27.19 21.82
C THR A 306 -5.37 -28.40 22.76
N LEU A 307 -6.25 -28.36 23.77
CA LEU A 307 -6.44 -29.51 24.66
C LEU A 307 -6.91 -30.76 23.89
N GLU A 308 -7.83 -30.61 22.94
CA GLU A 308 -8.34 -31.69 22.08
C GLU A 308 -7.19 -32.41 21.33
N ALA A 309 -6.22 -31.65 20.82
CA ALA A 309 -5.06 -32.22 20.12
C ALA A 309 -4.18 -33.05 21.07
N VAL A 310 -4.02 -32.60 22.32
CA VAL A 310 -3.27 -33.32 23.35
C VAL A 310 -4.00 -34.59 23.79
N GLU A 311 -5.32 -34.53 23.95
CA GLU A 311 -6.14 -35.70 24.28
C GLU A 311 -6.01 -36.79 23.21
N HIS A 312 -6.09 -36.42 21.92
CA HIS A 312 -5.87 -37.34 20.81
C HIS A 312 -4.45 -37.96 20.83
N LEU A 313 -3.43 -37.15 21.13
CA LEU A 313 -2.06 -37.62 21.28
C LEU A 313 -1.91 -38.61 22.45
N CYS A 314 -2.50 -38.30 23.61
CA CYS A 314 -2.43 -39.16 24.80
C CYS A 314 -3.11 -40.51 24.56
N GLN A 315 -4.29 -40.51 23.94
CA GLN A 315 -5.03 -41.73 23.58
C GLN A 315 -4.21 -42.66 22.66
N ALA A 316 -3.43 -42.09 21.73
CA ALA A 316 -2.59 -42.88 20.83
C ALA A 316 -1.36 -43.49 21.53
N ILE A 317 -0.85 -42.81 22.57
CA ILE A 317 0.42 -43.14 23.22
C ILE A 317 0.21 -44.10 24.42
N ASP A 318 -0.88 -43.96 25.17
CA ASP A 318 -1.29 -44.83 26.27
C ASP A 318 -2.82 -44.94 26.33
N ALA A 319 -3.39 -45.90 25.60
CA ALA A 319 -4.83 -46.10 25.49
C ALA A 319 -5.53 -46.53 26.82
N ASP A 320 -4.76 -46.93 27.84
CA ASP A 320 -5.25 -47.52 29.10
C ASP A 320 -5.00 -46.64 30.36
N GLU A 321 -4.33 -45.49 30.25
CA GLU A 321 -3.97 -44.66 31.42
C GLU A 321 -4.77 -43.34 31.52
N GLY A 322 -5.67 -43.28 32.51
CA GLY A 322 -6.04 -42.06 33.25
C GLY A 322 -6.59 -40.84 32.50
N ASP A 323 -6.82 -39.76 33.25
CA ASP A 323 -7.22 -38.44 32.73
C ASP A 323 -5.96 -37.63 32.35
N PRO A 324 -5.76 -37.24 31.07
CA PRO A 324 -4.58 -36.50 30.62
C PRO A 324 -4.44 -35.12 31.27
N LEU A 325 -5.51 -34.58 31.88
CA LEU A 325 -5.47 -33.29 32.55
C LEU A 325 -4.53 -33.25 33.76
N THR A 326 -4.35 -34.38 34.45
CA THR A 326 -3.47 -34.45 35.63
C THR A 326 -2.01 -34.17 35.28
N PRO A 327 -1.37 -34.91 34.33
CA PRO A 327 0.00 -34.63 33.93
C PRO A 327 0.15 -33.30 33.18
N ILE A 328 -0.87 -32.83 32.45
CA ILE A 328 -0.85 -31.48 31.84
C ILE A 328 -0.77 -30.40 32.92
N THR A 329 -1.63 -30.48 33.93
CA THR A 329 -1.66 -29.53 35.06
C THR A 329 -0.32 -29.52 35.79
N SER A 330 0.26 -30.70 36.02
CA SER A 330 1.59 -30.81 36.64
C SER A 330 2.69 -30.14 35.81
N LEU A 331 2.69 -30.31 34.48
CA LEU A 331 3.67 -29.66 33.59
C LEU A 331 3.48 -28.13 33.52
N ILE A 332 2.24 -27.63 33.69
CA ILE A 332 1.94 -26.20 33.82
C ILE A 332 2.49 -25.67 35.16
N ASP A 333 2.18 -26.36 36.27
CA ASP A 333 2.68 -26.02 37.61
C ASP A 333 4.22 -25.97 37.60
N LYS A 334 4.87 -26.91 36.91
CA LYS A 334 6.33 -26.99 36.75
C LYS A 334 6.91 -26.00 35.74
N ASN A 335 6.10 -25.12 35.17
CA ASN A 335 6.49 -24.09 34.20
C ASN A 335 7.19 -24.64 32.94
N LEU A 336 6.88 -25.88 32.55
CA LEU A 336 7.34 -26.50 31.30
C LEU A 336 6.31 -26.33 30.17
N LEU A 337 5.04 -26.15 30.54
CA LEU A 337 3.94 -25.74 29.68
C LEU A 337 3.35 -24.42 30.19
N ARG A 338 2.78 -23.65 29.28
CA ARG A 338 2.03 -22.43 29.59
C ARG A 338 0.65 -22.53 28.98
N MET A 339 -0.36 -22.17 29.76
CA MET A 339 -1.70 -21.94 29.25
C MET A 339 -1.85 -20.48 28.87
N VAL A 340 -2.22 -20.20 27.62
CA VAL A 340 -2.46 -18.86 27.12
C VAL A 340 -3.92 -18.75 26.71
N GLU A 341 -4.67 -17.88 27.38
CA GLU A 341 -6.04 -17.54 27.00
C GLU A 341 -6.01 -16.68 25.74
N ARG A 342 -6.83 -17.05 24.74
CA ARG A 342 -7.02 -16.26 23.51
C ARG A 342 -8.45 -15.72 23.44
N THR A 343 -8.64 -14.74 22.56
CA THR A 343 -9.89 -14.01 22.33
C THR A 343 -11.12 -14.87 22.00
N ASN A 344 -10.95 -16.15 21.70
CA ASN A 344 -12.01 -17.08 21.28
C ASN A 344 -12.31 -18.18 22.32
N GLU A 345 -12.02 -17.94 23.60
CA GLU A 345 -12.34 -18.84 24.74
C GLU A 345 -11.65 -20.22 24.75
N GLU A 346 -10.88 -20.59 23.72
CA GLU A 346 -10.05 -21.80 23.73
C GLU A 346 -8.67 -21.55 24.35
N ALA A 347 -8.35 -22.29 25.41
CA ALA A 347 -7.05 -22.28 26.07
C ALA A 347 -6.00 -22.98 25.18
N ARG A 348 -4.88 -22.29 24.88
CA ARG A 348 -3.77 -22.86 24.12
C ARG A 348 -2.64 -23.26 25.06
N LEU A 349 -2.18 -24.50 24.92
CA LEU A 349 -1.00 -25.03 25.61
C LEU A 349 0.24 -24.72 24.77
N VAL A 350 1.22 -24.03 25.36
CA VAL A 350 2.43 -23.57 24.66
C VAL A 350 3.67 -23.99 25.45
N MET A 351 4.60 -24.67 24.78
CA MET A 351 5.97 -24.86 25.25
C MET A 351 6.84 -23.73 24.72
N LEU A 352 7.74 -23.19 25.53
CA LEU A 352 8.79 -22.29 25.04
C LEU A 352 9.64 -23.03 24.00
N GLU A 353 10.07 -22.36 22.93
CA GLU A 353 10.75 -23.02 21.80
C GLU A 353 12.05 -23.72 22.22
N THR A 354 12.77 -23.17 23.19
CA THR A 354 13.95 -23.80 23.79
C THR A 354 13.63 -25.08 24.57
N ILE A 355 12.51 -25.09 25.29
CA ILE A 355 12.00 -26.29 26.01
C ILE A 355 11.54 -27.34 24.99
N ARG A 356 10.80 -26.90 23.95
CA ARG A 356 10.33 -27.76 22.86
C ARG A 356 11.49 -28.39 22.09
N GLU A 357 12.54 -27.64 21.78
CA GLU A 357 13.74 -28.17 21.11
C GLU A 357 14.41 -29.28 21.93
N TYR A 358 14.49 -29.12 23.25
CA TYR A 358 14.99 -30.17 24.13
C TYR A 358 14.05 -31.38 24.17
N GLY A 359 12.74 -31.15 24.31
CA GLY A 359 11.71 -32.17 24.24
C GLY A 359 11.82 -32.99 22.94
N GLU A 360 12.03 -32.34 21.81
CA GLU A 360 12.15 -32.94 20.49
C GLU A 360 13.45 -33.77 20.33
N GLU A 361 14.58 -33.30 20.87
CA GLU A 361 15.81 -34.10 20.97
C GLU A 361 15.57 -35.40 21.76
N THR A 362 14.85 -35.30 22.88
CA THR A 362 14.54 -36.45 23.73
C THR A 362 13.46 -37.36 23.15
N LEU A 363 12.46 -36.82 22.46
CA LEU A 363 11.40 -37.57 21.79
C LEU A 363 11.99 -38.45 20.70
N ARG A 364 12.87 -37.91 19.84
CA ARG A 364 13.53 -38.67 18.76
C ARG A 364 14.35 -39.86 19.28
N ALA A 365 14.87 -39.77 20.49
CA ALA A 365 15.64 -40.84 21.13
C ALA A 365 14.76 -41.84 21.91
N SER A 366 13.45 -41.58 22.02
CA SER A 366 12.50 -42.39 22.77
C SER A 366 11.81 -43.46 21.90
N ALA A 367 11.15 -44.44 22.55
CA ALA A 367 10.45 -45.51 21.85
C ALA A 367 9.10 -45.06 21.26
N GLU A 368 8.47 -44.06 21.87
CA GLU A 368 7.17 -43.52 21.51
C GLU A 368 7.22 -42.46 20.38
N ALA A 369 8.41 -42.11 19.88
CA ALA A 369 8.61 -41.07 18.87
C ALA A 369 7.69 -41.24 17.65
N GLN A 370 7.68 -42.46 17.09
CA GLN A 370 6.91 -42.77 15.89
C GLN A 370 5.42 -42.59 16.13
N VAL A 371 4.91 -43.10 17.26
CA VAL A 371 3.49 -43.02 17.64
C VAL A 371 3.08 -41.57 17.85
N ALA A 372 3.90 -40.77 18.55
CA ALA A 372 3.62 -39.38 18.81
C ALA A 372 3.53 -38.54 17.52
N TYR A 373 4.49 -38.70 16.61
CA TYR A 373 4.48 -37.97 15.33
C TYR A 373 3.33 -38.41 14.42
N ASP A 374 2.99 -39.70 14.40
CA ASP A 374 1.89 -40.20 13.58
C ASP A 374 0.54 -39.74 14.14
N ALA A 375 0.37 -39.74 15.46
CA ALA A 375 -0.83 -39.22 16.11
C ALA A 375 -1.01 -37.71 15.88
N HIS A 376 0.07 -36.93 15.95
CA HIS A 376 0.09 -35.51 15.58
C HIS A 376 -0.35 -35.31 14.13
N ALA A 377 0.29 -36.01 13.19
CA ALA A 377 -0.02 -35.88 11.77
C ALA A 377 -1.47 -36.30 11.44
N MET A 378 -2.00 -37.31 12.12
CA MET A 378 -3.39 -37.76 11.97
C MET A 378 -4.41 -36.79 12.52
N TYR A 379 -4.14 -36.16 13.68
CA TYR A 379 -5.02 -35.12 14.20
C TYR A 379 -5.13 -33.94 13.20
N TYR A 380 -4.00 -33.46 12.69
CA TYR A 380 -3.99 -32.33 11.76
C TYR A 380 -4.49 -32.67 10.35
N LEU A 381 -4.38 -33.93 9.92
CA LEU A 381 -5.09 -34.42 8.73
C LEU A 381 -6.60 -34.37 8.93
N ALA A 382 -7.11 -34.91 10.04
CA ALA A 382 -8.54 -34.91 10.35
C ALA A 382 -9.08 -33.48 10.45
N LEU A 383 -8.35 -32.58 11.12
CA LEU A 383 -8.70 -31.16 11.22
C LEU A 383 -8.81 -30.49 9.84
N ALA A 384 -7.87 -30.76 8.93
CA ALA A 384 -7.89 -30.19 7.60
C ALA A 384 -9.07 -30.72 6.76
N GLU A 385 -9.36 -32.02 6.86
CA GLU A 385 -10.50 -32.65 6.17
C GLU A 385 -11.86 -32.17 6.71
N GLU A 386 -11.95 -31.93 8.02
CA GLU A 386 -13.13 -31.31 8.64
C GLU A 386 -13.31 -29.86 8.17
N ALA A 387 -12.22 -29.10 8.08
CA ALA A 387 -12.26 -27.71 7.66
C ALA A 387 -12.70 -27.52 6.21
N GLU A 388 -12.27 -28.41 5.30
CA GLU A 388 -12.43 -28.27 3.85
C GLU A 388 -13.85 -27.84 3.39
N PRO A 389 -14.96 -28.51 3.77
CA PRO A 389 -16.30 -28.09 3.37
C PRO A 389 -16.69 -26.73 3.97
N HIS A 390 -16.25 -26.44 5.19
CA HIS A 390 -16.61 -25.20 5.88
C HIS A 390 -15.89 -23.97 5.31
N LEU A 391 -14.80 -24.15 4.56
CA LEU A 391 -14.14 -23.09 3.80
C LEU A 391 -15.01 -22.49 2.68
N ARG A 392 -16.18 -23.04 2.38
CA ARG A 392 -17.17 -22.45 1.45
C ARG A 392 -18.57 -22.27 2.07
N GLN A 393 -18.67 -22.26 3.40
CA GLN A 393 -19.94 -22.16 4.13
C GLN A 393 -19.93 -20.99 5.13
N ALA A 394 -20.99 -20.87 5.93
CA ALA A 394 -21.20 -19.80 6.92
C ALA A 394 -20.01 -19.57 7.87
N GLN A 395 -19.35 -20.65 8.30
CA GLN A 395 -18.25 -20.65 9.26
C GLN A 395 -16.87 -20.41 8.61
N GLN A 396 -16.82 -20.01 7.33
CA GLN A 396 -15.57 -19.83 6.55
C GLN A 396 -14.50 -19.01 7.30
N VAL A 397 -14.88 -17.90 7.95
CA VAL A 397 -13.93 -17.04 8.68
C VAL A 397 -13.32 -17.76 9.88
N GLN A 398 -14.14 -18.42 10.69
CA GLN A 398 -13.71 -19.13 11.90
C GLN A 398 -12.73 -20.26 11.54
N TRP A 399 -13.04 -21.03 10.49
CA TRP A 399 -12.17 -22.11 10.02
C TRP A 399 -10.86 -21.61 9.39
N LEU A 400 -10.91 -20.51 8.62
CA LEU A 400 -9.68 -19.89 8.09
C LEU A 400 -8.79 -19.35 9.21
N GLU A 401 -9.36 -18.79 10.28
CA GLU A 401 -8.60 -18.36 11.46
C GLU A 401 -8.02 -19.55 12.23
N ARG A 402 -8.79 -20.64 12.41
CA ARG A 402 -8.31 -21.87 13.06
C ARG A 402 -7.14 -22.49 12.29
N LEU A 403 -7.25 -22.63 10.97
CA LEU A 403 -6.16 -23.15 10.13
C LEU A 403 -4.93 -22.24 10.12
N GLU A 404 -5.11 -20.91 10.12
CA GLU A 404 -4.01 -19.96 10.21
C GLU A 404 -3.23 -20.12 11.54
N GLN A 405 -3.95 -20.33 12.64
CA GLN A 405 -3.34 -20.57 13.95
C GLN A 405 -2.59 -21.90 14.02
N GLU A 406 -3.05 -22.91 13.30
CA GLU A 406 -2.43 -24.24 13.24
C GLU A 406 -1.46 -24.42 12.07
N HIS A 407 -1.15 -23.37 11.31
CA HIS A 407 -0.36 -23.49 10.09
C HIS A 407 1.03 -24.12 10.32
N ASP A 408 1.70 -23.76 11.41
CA ASP A 408 3.00 -24.37 11.75
C ASP A 408 2.89 -25.86 12.09
N ASN A 409 1.81 -26.28 12.74
CA ASN A 409 1.53 -27.68 12.99
C ASN A 409 1.16 -28.44 11.71
N LEU A 410 0.39 -27.82 10.80
CA LEU A 410 0.06 -28.40 9.49
C LEU A 410 1.31 -28.62 8.63
N ARG A 411 2.28 -27.68 8.69
CA ARG A 411 3.61 -27.84 8.06
C ARG A 411 4.39 -29.01 8.66
N ALA A 412 4.44 -29.09 9.99
CA ALA A 412 5.13 -30.18 10.68
C ALA A 412 4.52 -31.55 10.32
N ALA A 413 3.19 -31.63 10.25
CA ALA A 413 2.47 -32.82 9.82
C ALA A 413 2.80 -33.20 8.36
N LEU A 414 2.75 -32.25 7.42
CA LEU A 414 3.13 -32.48 6.02
C LEU A 414 4.57 -32.97 5.87
N GLN A 415 5.51 -32.31 6.56
CA GLN A 415 6.91 -32.69 6.56
C GLN A 415 7.06 -34.14 7.06
N ARG A 416 6.39 -34.48 8.16
CA ARG A 416 6.42 -35.82 8.73
C ARG A 416 5.90 -36.88 7.76
N LEU A 417 4.72 -36.66 7.17
CA LEU A 417 4.10 -37.60 6.25
C LEU A 417 4.95 -37.84 4.98
N LEU A 418 5.71 -36.84 4.52
CA LEU A 418 6.62 -36.97 3.38
C LEU A 418 7.95 -37.65 3.70
N THR A 419 8.39 -37.66 4.96
CA THR A 419 9.59 -38.42 5.36
C THR A 419 9.34 -39.93 5.42
N GLN A 420 8.08 -40.36 5.45
CA GLN A 420 7.66 -41.75 5.49
C GLN A 420 7.07 -42.19 4.14
N PRO A 421 6.96 -43.50 3.84
CA PRO A 421 6.26 -43.99 2.64
C PRO A 421 4.72 -43.86 2.76
N GLN A 422 4.23 -42.73 3.29
CA GLN A 422 2.83 -42.41 3.53
C GLN A 422 2.33 -41.30 2.60
N SER A 423 2.79 -41.30 1.34
CA SER A 423 2.48 -40.26 0.35
C SER A 423 0.97 -40.03 0.17
N GLU A 424 0.14 -41.07 0.38
CA GLU A 424 -1.32 -40.93 0.32
C GLU A 424 -1.88 -39.95 1.36
N LEU A 425 -1.39 -40.00 2.60
CA LEU A 425 -1.85 -39.12 3.68
C LEU A 425 -1.37 -37.67 3.45
N ALA A 426 -0.15 -37.50 2.94
CA ALA A 426 0.37 -36.19 2.56
C ALA A 426 -0.46 -35.56 1.44
N LEU A 427 -0.86 -36.35 0.43
CA LEU A 427 -1.72 -35.89 -0.66
C LEU A 427 -3.12 -35.52 -0.16
N ARG A 428 -3.70 -36.31 0.76
CA ARG A 428 -4.99 -35.97 1.40
C ARG A 428 -4.92 -34.63 2.15
N LEU A 429 -3.89 -34.46 2.98
CA LEU A 429 -3.68 -33.22 3.76
C LEU A 429 -3.51 -32.01 2.83
N GLY A 430 -2.62 -32.10 1.83
CA GLY A 430 -2.43 -31.00 0.88
C GLY A 430 -3.68 -30.68 0.05
N SER A 431 -4.45 -31.71 -0.33
CA SER A 431 -5.71 -31.55 -1.08
C SER A 431 -6.85 -30.96 -0.25
N ALA A 432 -6.81 -31.04 1.08
CA ALA A 432 -7.76 -30.38 1.94
C ALA A 432 -7.40 -28.89 2.16
N LEU A 433 -6.10 -28.57 2.18
CA LEU A 433 -5.58 -27.24 2.53
C LEU A 433 -5.46 -26.25 1.36
N TRP A 434 -5.58 -26.67 0.09
CA TRP A 434 -5.28 -25.78 -1.05
C TRP A 434 -6.10 -24.50 -1.07
N ARG A 435 -7.38 -24.53 -0.65
CA ARG A 435 -8.22 -23.33 -0.57
C ARG A 435 -7.73 -22.37 0.50
N PHE A 436 -7.33 -22.90 1.65
CA PHE A 436 -6.71 -22.10 2.72
C PHE A 436 -5.45 -21.42 2.19
N TRP A 437 -4.55 -22.17 1.53
CA TRP A 437 -3.33 -21.60 0.94
C TRP A 437 -3.63 -20.54 -0.13
N LEU A 438 -4.64 -20.76 -0.98
CA LEU A 438 -5.07 -19.77 -1.97
C LEU A 438 -5.56 -18.47 -1.32
N ILE A 439 -6.39 -18.57 -0.28
CA ILE A 439 -7.06 -17.42 0.37
C ILE A 439 -6.10 -16.63 1.27
N ARG A 440 -5.22 -17.32 2.02
CA ARG A 440 -4.25 -16.72 2.95
C ARG A 440 -2.92 -16.34 2.31
N ASN A 441 -2.80 -16.49 0.98
CA ASN A 441 -1.60 -16.14 0.21
C ASN A 441 -0.37 -17.02 0.55
N HIS A 442 -0.60 -18.32 0.74
CA HIS A 442 0.44 -19.34 0.93
C HIS A 442 0.55 -20.28 -0.28
N GLN A 443 0.25 -19.77 -1.47
CA GLN A 443 0.10 -20.56 -2.70
C GLN A 443 1.40 -21.27 -3.11
N SER A 444 2.54 -20.56 -3.04
CA SER A 444 3.85 -21.12 -3.37
C SER A 444 4.26 -22.26 -2.45
N GLU A 445 4.00 -22.10 -1.14
CA GLU A 445 4.23 -23.14 -0.16
C GLU A 445 3.34 -24.36 -0.44
N GLY A 446 2.04 -24.14 -0.64
CA GLY A 446 1.09 -25.21 -0.91
C GLY A 446 1.41 -26.03 -2.16
N LEU A 447 1.79 -25.36 -3.25
CA LEU A 447 2.20 -26.03 -4.48
C LEU A 447 3.44 -26.88 -4.27
N GLN A 448 4.47 -26.35 -3.59
CA GLN A 448 5.70 -27.10 -3.30
C GLN A 448 5.44 -28.36 -2.49
N TRP A 449 4.56 -28.31 -1.49
CA TRP A 449 4.20 -29.48 -0.70
C TRP A 449 3.48 -30.55 -1.54
N LEU A 450 2.50 -30.14 -2.35
CA LEU A 450 1.75 -31.05 -3.22
C LEU A 450 2.64 -31.68 -4.31
N GLU A 451 3.53 -30.91 -4.95
CA GLU A 451 4.44 -31.44 -5.96
C GLU A 451 5.44 -32.44 -5.35
N ARG A 452 5.98 -32.16 -4.16
CA ARG A 452 6.84 -33.12 -3.44
C ARG A 452 6.09 -34.41 -3.09
N ALA A 453 4.83 -34.30 -2.69
CA ALA A 453 3.98 -35.47 -2.43
C ALA A 453 3.72 -36.29 -3.71
N LEU A 454 3.43 -35.63 -4.83
CA LEU A 454 3.21 -36.26 -6.14
C LEU A 454 4.49 -36.89 -6.72
N GLN A 455 5.67 -36.30 -6.49
CA GLN A 455 6.95 -36.84 -6.94
C GLN A 455 7.44 -38.04 -6.11
N SER A 456 7.12 -38.05 -4.81
CA SER A 456 7.55 -39.13 -3.89
C SER A 456 6.62 -40.35 -3.90
N MET A 457 5.42 -40.24 -4.50
CA MET A 457 4.45 -41.32 -4.51
C MET A 457 4.79 -42.45 -5.49
N MET A 458 4.34 -43.66 -5.16
CA MET A 458 4.24 -44.77 -6.11
C MET A 458 2.79 -44.83 -6.62
N PRO A 459 2.49 -44.48 -7.89
CA PRO A 459 1.12 -44.35 -8.39
C PRO A 459 0.25 -45.61 -8.18
N ALA A 460 0.84 -46.80 -8.25
CA ALA A 460 0.13 -48.07 -8.06
C ALA A 460 -0.35 -48.32 -6.61
N ARG A 461 0.08 -47.50 -5.63
CA ARG A 461 -0.24 -47.66 -4.21
C ARG A 461 -1.19 -46.58 -3.67
N VAL A 462 -1.54 -45.58 -4.47
CA VAL A 462 -2.41 -44.47 -4.06
C VAL A 462 -3.75 -44.59 -4.77
N ALA A 463 -4.85 -44.40 -4.05
CA ALA A 463 -6.18 -44.43 -4.64
C ALA A 463 -6.36 -43.29 -5.68
N LYS A 464 -6.92 -43.61 -6.86
CA LYS A 464 -7.09 -42.66 -7.96
C LYS A 464 -7.86 -41.38 -7.59
N HIS A 465 -8.83 -41.48 -6.68
CA HIS A 465 -9.62 -40.31 -6.25
C HIS A 465 -8.76 -39.30 -5.46
N ILE A 466 -7.73 -39.77 -4.76
CA ILE A 466 -6.77 -38.91 -4.04
C ILE A 466 -5.84 -38.24 -5.06
N LEU A 467 -5.37 -38.98 -6.07
CA LEU A 467 -4.57 -38.43 -7.16
C LEU A 467 -5.35 -37.35 -7.93
N ALA A 468 -6.62 -37.61 -8.26
CA ALA A 468 -7.48 -36.64 -8.93
C ALA A 468 -7.58 -35.33 -8.14
N ARG A 469 -7.85 -35.42 -6.82
CA ARG A 469 -7.96 -34.25 -5.93
C ARG A 469 -6.63 -33.50 -5.79
N ALA A 470 -5.52 -34.23 -5.65
CA ALA A 470 -4.20 -33.62 -5.47
C ALA A 470 -3.70 -32.93 -6.73
N CYS A 471 -3.86 -33.56 -7.90
CA CYS A 471 -3.52 -32.95 -9.19
C CYS A 471 -4.41 -31.72 -9.46
N TYR A 472 -5.72 -31.79 -9.14
CA TYR A 472 -6.61 -30.64 -9.23
C TYR A 472 -6.15 -29.49 -8.34
N ALA A 473 -5.88 -29.76 -7.05
CA ALA A 473 -5.41 -28.76 -6.09
C ALA A 473 -4.09 -28.11 -6.51
N ALA A 474 -3.11 -28.92 -6.94
CA ALA A 474 -1.83 -28.43 -7.42
C ALA A 474 -1.98 -27.61 -8.71
N GLY A 475 -2.83 -28.04 -9.63
CA GLY A 475 -3.12 -27.33 -10.87
C GLY A 475 -3.68 -25.93 -10.64
N VAL A 476 -4.67 -25.80 -9.75
CA VAL A 476 -5.25 -24.50 -9.36
C VAL A 476 -4.22 -23.59 -8.71
N LEU A 477 -3.38 -24.12 -7.81
CA LEU A 477 -2.31 -23.33 -7.17
C LEU A 477 -1.21 -22.91 -8.14
N ALA A 478 -0.88 -23.74 -9.13
CA ALA A 478 0.06 -23.40 -10.20
C ALA A 478 -0.51 -22.26 -11.08
N ASP A 479 -1.76 -22.35 -11.49
CA ASP A 479 -2.45 -21.31 -12.25
C ASP A 479 -2.50 -19.98 -11.48
N SER A 480 -2.77 -20.02 -10.17
CA SER A 480 -2.80 -18.80 -9.34
C SER A 480 -1.44 -18.09 -9.26
N GLN A 481 -0.34 -18.81 -9.47
CA GLN A 481 1.02 -18.27 -9.50
C GLN A 481 1.50 -17.90 -10.92
N GLY A 482 0.63 -18.03 -11.93
CA GLY A 482 0.99 -17.74 -13.33
C GLY A 482 1.69 -18.88 -14.06
N LEU A 483 1.82 -20.06 -13.44
CA LEU A 483 2.45 -21.25 -14.04
C LEU A 483 1.45 -22.02 -14.91
N TYR A 484 0.83 -21.35 -15.88
CA TYR A 484 -0.34 -21.85 -16.61
C TYR A 484 -0.11 -23.16 -17.36
N GLN A 485 1.07 -23.35 -17.94
CA GLN A 485 1.39 -24.60 -18.64
C GLN A 485 1.37 -25.78 -17.65
N ARG A 486 2.03 -25.61 -16.50
CA ARG A 486 2.09 -26.64 -15.46
C ARG A 486 0.72 -26.88 -14.83
N GLY A 487 -0.06 -25.81 -14.63
CA GLY A 487 -1.44 -25.89 -14.15
C GLY A 487 -2.32 -26.73 -15.07
N THR A 488 -2.29 -26.45 -16.38
CA THR A 488 -3.04 -27.22 -17.39
C THR A 488 -2.64 -28.70 -17.40
N GLU A 489 -1.34 -29.04 -17.38
CA GLU A 489 -0.88 -30.43 -17.33
C GLU A 489 -1.47 -31.19 -16.13
N LEU A 490 -1.39 -30.59 -14.94
CA LEU A 490 -1.92 -31.18 -13.71
C LEU A 490 -3.45 -31.30 -13.73
N LEU A 491 -4.15 -30.32 -14.29
CA LEU A 491 -5.60 -30.36 -14.42
C LEU A 491 -6.06 -31.42 -15.45
N GLU A 492 -5.31 -31.61 -16.54
CA GLU A 492 -5.58 -32.68 -17.51
C GLU A 492 -5.37 -34.08 -16.90
N GLU A 493 -4.32 -34.25 -16.09
CA GLU A 493 -4.12 -35.48 -15.29
C GLU A 493 -5.30 -35.72 -14.34
N ALA A 494 -5.74 -34.69 -13.61
CA ALA A 494 -6.89 -34.77 -12.71
C ALA A 494 -8.17 -35.16 -13.46
N LEU A 495 -8.43 -34.56 -14.62
CA LEU A 495 -9.58 -34.86 -15.47
C LEU A 495 -9.54 -36.32 -15.96
N GLY A 496 -8.35 -36.83 -16.30
CA GLY A 496 -8.14 -38.23 -16.65
C GLY A 496 -8.60 -39.17 -15.53
N TYR A 497 -8.13 -38.93 -14.30
CA TYR A 497 -8.55 -39.73 -13.15
C TYR A 497 -10.05 -39.63 -12.85
N TYR A 498 -10.64 -38.43 -12.90
CA TYR A 498 -12.09 -38.28 -12.68
C TYR A 498 -12.94 -38.96 -13.74
N ARG A 499 -12.50 -38.98 -15.01
CA ARG A 499 -13.14 -39.73 -16.09
C ARG A 499 -13.09 -41.23 -15.87
N GLU A 500 -11.94 -41.76 -15.45
CA GLU A 500 -11.80 -43.18 -15.12
C GLU A 500 -12.68 -43.60 -13.93
N LEU A 501 -12.84 -42.71 -12.94
CA LEU A 501 -13.71 -42.90 -11.78
C LEU A 501 -15.20 -42.66 -12.08
N GLN A 502 -15.52 -42.13 -13.26
CA GLN A 502 -16.86 -41.68 -13.65
C GLN A 502 -17.49 -40.65 -12.70
N ASP A 503 -16.66 -39.85 -12.02
CA ASP A 503 -17.10 -38.81 -11.08
C ASP A 503 -17.50 -37.54 -11.85
N GLN A 504 -18.80 -37.38 -12.08
CA GLN A 504 -19.35 -36.26 -12.84
C GLN A 504 -19.09 -34.89 -12.20
N ARG A 505 -19.05 -34.82 -10.86
CA ARG A 505 -18.79 -33.54 -10.16
C ARG A 505 -17.32 -33.14 -10.29
N GLY A 506 -16.41 -34.10 -10.12
CA GLY A 506 -14.98 -33.90 -10.35
C GLY A 506 -14.67 -33.50 -11.80
N ILE A 507 -15.32 -34.13 -12.78
CA ILE A 507 -15.22 -33.77 -14.20
C ILE A 507 -15.66 -32.32 -14.42
N ALA A 508 -16.86 -31.95 -13.98
CA ALA A 508 -17.38 -30.59 -14.18
C ALA A 508 -16.46 -29.52 -13.57
N THR A 509 -16.02 -29.75 -12.32
CA THR A 509 -15.13 -28.81 -11.61
C THR A 509 -13.77 -28.66 -12.32
N THR A 510 -13.23 -29.75 -12.86
CA THR A 510 -11.93 -29.72 -13.55
C THR A 510 -12.03 -29.08 -14.94
N LEU A 511 -13.11 -29.35 -15.68
CA LEU A 511 -13.39 -28.68 -16.95
C LEU A 511 -13.55 -27.17 -16.79
N HIS A 512 -14.19 -26.73 -15.69
CA HIS A 512 -14.27 -25.31 -15.35
C HIS A 512 -12.89 -24.68 -15.19
N GLN A 513 -12.01 -25.28 -14.40
CA GLN A 513 -10.66 -24.74 -14.20
C GLN A 513 -9.82 -24.75 -15.48
N LEU A 514 -9.86 -25.84 -16.27
CA LEU A 514 -9.22 -25.88 -17.59
C LEU A 514 -9.77 -24.79 -18.52
N GLY A 515 -11.09 -24.54 -18.47
CA GLY A 515 -11.71 -23.43 -19.19
C GLY A 515 -11.09 -22.09 -18.82
N CYS A 516 -10.84 -21.84 -17.53
CA CYS A 516 -10.15 -20.64 -17.05
C CYS A 516 -8.70 -20.55 -17.56
N SER A 517 -7.95 -21.66 -17.57
CA SER A 517 -6.57 -21.70 -18.07
C SER A 517 -6.51 -21.43 -19.58
N TYR A 518 -7.41 -22.04 -20.37
CA TYR A 518 -7.49 -21.88 -21.82
C TYR A 518 -8.13 -20.56 -22.28
N ALA A 519 -8.99 -19.92 -21.48
CA ALA A 519 -9.65 -18.67 -21.88
C ALA A 519 -8.67 -17.55 -22.27
N ARG A 520 -7.44 -17.58 -21.74
CA ARG A 520 -6.38 -16.60 -22.06
C ARG A 520 -5.66 -16.88 -23.38
N THR A 521 -5.47 -18.15 -23.74
CA THR A 521 -4.68 -18.57 -24.90
C THR A 521 -5.55 -18.98 -26.09
N SER A 522 -6.77 -19.44 -25.83
CA SER A 522 -7.74 -19.94 -26.80
C SER A 522 -9.16 -19.73 -26.29
N PRO A 523 -9.72 -18.51 -26.41
CA PRO A 523 -11.04 -18.16 -25.86
C PRO A 523 -12.16 -19.11 -26.29
N PHE A 524 -12.16 -19.54 -27.55
CA PHE A 524 -13.16 -20.48 -28.06
C PHE A 524 -13.11 -21.84 -27.35
N GLN A 525 -11.91 -22.35 -27.07
CA GLN A 525 -11.73 -23.60 -26.34
C GLN A 525 -12.14 -23.43 -24.87
N GLY A 526 -11.77 -22.31 -24.24
CA GLY A 526 -12.22 -21.97 -22.89
C GLY A 526 -13.74 -21.95 -22.77
N HIS A 527 -14.41 -21.28 -23.70
CA HIS A 527 -15.87 -21.20 -23.76
C HIS A 527 -16.55 -22.57 -23.87
N ALA A 528 -16.05 -23.42 -24.77
CA ALA A 528 -16.59 -24.77 -24.97
C ALA A 528 -16.49 -25.62 -23.69
N LEU A 529 -15.38 -25.51 -22.95
CA LEU A 529 -15.18 -26.19 -21.68
C LEU A 529 -16.12 -25.67 -20.58
N PHE A 530 -16.40 -24.36 -20.56
CA PHE A 530 -17.39 -23.78 -19.65
C PHE A 530 -18.81 -24.30 -19.91
N GLU A 531 -19.24 -24.36 -21.17
CA GLU A 531 -20.57 -24.87 -21.54
C GLU A 531 -20.72 -26.37 -21.21
N GLU A 532 -19.69 -27.18 -21.46
CA GLU A 532 -19.67 -28.60 -21.07
C GLU A 532 -19.75 -28.76 -19.55
N SER A 533 -18.93 -28.01 -18.81
CA SER A 533 -18.93 -27.99 -17.34
C SER A 533 -20.30 -27.59 -16.78
N LEU A 534 -20.89 -26.51 -17.29
CA LEU A 534 -22.20 -26.00 -16.86
C LEU A 534 -23.31 -27.03 -17.09
N THR A 535 -23.27 -27.73 -18.22
CA THR A 535 -24.24 -28.77 -18.56
C THR A 535 -24.17 -29.91 -17.55
N ILE A 536 -22.98 -30.44 -17.28
CA ILE A 536 -22.77 -31.53 -16.31
C ILE A 536 -23.18 -31.06 -14.90
N ALA A 537 -22.75 -29.87 -14.48
CA ALA A 537 -23.04 -29.33 -13.15
C ALA A 537 -24.54 -29.14 -12.92
N ARG A 538 -25.29 -28.67 -13.92
CA ARG A 538 -26.76 -28.57 -13.86
C ARG A 538 -27.44 -29.93 -13.75
N THR A 539 -26.98 -30.94 -14.48
CA THR A 539 -27.50 -32.31 -14.34
C THR A 539 -27.24 -32.91 -12.96
N GLN A 540 -26.11 -32.58 -12.33
CA GLN A 540 -25.73 -33.06 -10.99
C GLN A 540 -26.25 -32.21 -9.82
N GLU A 541 -26.98 -31.13 -10.13
CA GLU A 541 -27.42 -30.09 -9.18
C GLU A 541 -26.26 -29.53 -8.32
N ASP A 542 -25.05 -29.46 -8.89
CA ASP A 542 -23.86 -28.95 -8.21
C ASP A 542 -23.83 -27.42 -8.22
N LEU A 543 -24.50 -26.82 -7.22
CA LEU A 543 -24.61 -25.38 -7.07
C LEU A 543 -23.27 -24.66 -6.99
N TYR A 544 -22.21 -25.28 -6.46
CA TYR A 544 -20.89 -24.66 -6.37
C TYR A 544 -20.30 -24.46 -7.75
N THR A 545 -20.23 -25.53 -8.54
CA THR A 545 -19.68 -25.49 -9.90
C THR A 545 -20.53 -24.62 -10.83
N ILE A 546 -21.87 -24.67 -10.72
CA ILE A 546 -22.76 -23.79 -11.49
C ILE A 546 -22.42 -22.32 -11.22
N ALA A 547 -22.29 -21.92 -9.96
CA ALA A 547 -21.97 -20.54 -9.61
C ALA A 547 -20.58 -20.13 -10.14
N ASP A 548 -19.57 -20.99 -10.04
CA ASP A 548 -18.20 -20.69 -10.46
C ASP A 548 -18.08 -20.58 -12.00
N VAL A 549 -18.78 -21.45 -12.75
CA VAL A 549 -18.82 -21.41 -14.22
C VAL A 549 -19.58 -20.18 -14.72
N LEU A 550 -20.73 -19.84 -14.13
CA LEU A 550 -21.47 -18.62 -14.51
C LEU A 550 -20.64 -17.35 -14.31
N ALA A 551 -19.88 -17.26 -13.22
CA ALA A 551 -18.97 -16.14 -13.01
C ALA A 551 -17.87 -16.07 -14.07
N SER A 552 -17.37 -17.23 -14.53
CA SER A 552 -16.31 -17.30 -15.54
C SER A 552 -16.81 -16.97 -16.95
N LEU A 553 -18.02 -17.42 -17.31
CA LEU A 553 -18.73 -16.99 -18.52
C LEU A 553 -19.03 -15.49 -18.51
N ALA A 554 -19.31 -14.92 -17.34
CA ALA A 554 -19.47 -13.48 -17.18
C ALA A 554 -18.13 -12.73 -17.37
N ASP A 555 -17.04 -13.23 -16.78
CA ASP A 555 -15.68 -12.71 -16.99
C ASP A 555 -15.29 -12.72 -18.48
N GLU A 556 -15.60 -13.80 -19.21
CA GLU A 556 -15.40 -13.89 -20.67
C GLU A 556 -16.24 -12.85 -21.43
N ALA A 557 -17.51 -12.71 -21.09
CA ALA A 557 -18.40 -11.74 -21.72
C ALA A 557 -17.95 -10.28 -21.50
N VAL A 558 -17.36 -9.97 -20.34
CA VAL A 558 -16.73 -8.67 -20.06
C VAL A 558 -15.47 -8.49 -20.92
N ALA A 559 -14.60 -9.50 -20.99
CA ALA A 559 -13.36 -9.44 -21.77
C ALA A 559 -13.63 -9.22 -23.27
N LEU A 560 -14.75 -9.73 -23.80
CA LEU A 560 -15.18 -9.53 -25.18
C LEU A 560 -15.87 -8.18 -25.44
N GLY A 561 -16.19 -7.38 -24.42
CA GLY A 561 -16.67 -6.00 -24.52
C GLY A 561 -18.10 -5.79 -25.05
N TYR A 562 -18.66 -6.69 -25.87
CA TYR A 562 -19.95 -6.50 -26.55
C TYR A 562 -21.17 -7.05 -25.80
N HIS A 563 -20.98 -7.62 -24.60
CA HIS A 563 -22.02 -8.40 -23.89
C HIS A 563 -22.15 -8.05 -22.40
N LEU A 564 -22.01 -6.77 -22.02
CA LEU A 564 -22.07 -6.32 -20.62
C LEU A 564 -23.39 -6.67 -19.91
N GLU A 565 -24.54 -6.58 -20.58
CA GLU A 565 -25.84 -6.99 -19.99
C GLU A 565 -25.96 -8.51 -19.77
N LYS A 566 -25.34 -9.30 -20.66
CA LYS A 566 -25.27 -10.76 -20.50
C LYS A 566 -24.35 -11.11 -19.32
N ALA A 567 -23.20 -10.44 -19.21
CA ALA A 567 -22.29 -10.58 -18.08
C ALA A 567 -22.97 -10.22 -16.75
N ARG A 568 -23.74 -9.12 -16.73
CA ARG A 568 -24.54 -8.72 -15.57
C ARG A 568 -25.49 -9.85 -15.14
N THR A 569 -26.26 -10.42 -16.07
CA THR A 569 -27.22 -11.49 -15.79
C THR A 569 -26.54 -12.71 -15.17
N TYR A 570 -25.41 -13.14 -15.75
CA TYR A 570 -24.64 -14.26 -15.23
C TYR A 570 -24.08 -13.99 -13.82
N TYR A 571 -23.59 -12.78 -13.56
CA TYR A 571 -23.13 -12.40 -12.21
C TYR A 571 -24.27 -12.36 -11.20
N GLU A 572 -25.46 -11.86 -11.58
CA GLU A 572 -26.63 -11.83 -10.71
C GLU A 572 -27.10 -13.25 -10.33
N GLU A 573 -27.19 -14.17 -11.30
CA GLU A 573 -27.53 -15.59 -11.06
C GLU A 573 -26.48 -16.26 -10.17
N SER A 574 -25.19 -16.07 -10.51
CA SER A 574 -24.06 -16.61 -9.75
C SER A 574 -24.01 -16.09 -8.30
N LEU A 575 -24.29 -14.80 -8.09
CA LEU A 575 -24.36 -14.16 -6.77
C LEU A 575 -25.53 -14.70 -5.94
N ALA A 576 -26.69 -14.92 -6.55
CA ALA A 576 -27.84 -15.51 -5.86
C ALA A 576 -27.53 -16.92 -5.34
N ILE A 577 -26.84 -17.74 -6.13
CA ILE A 577 -26.38 -19.06 -5.70
C ILE A 577 -25.35 -18.95 -4.58
N ALA A 578 -24.34 -18.08 -4.72
CA ALA A 578 -23.31 -17.89 -3.69
C ALA A 578 -23.92 -17.43 -2.33
N ARG A 579 -24.94 -16.56 -2.36
CA ARG A 579 -25.71 -16.15 -1.17
C ARG A 579 -26.46 -17.32 -0.54
N ARG A 580 -27.07 -18.20 -1.34
CA ARG A 580 -27.75 -19.41 -0.83
C ARG A 580 -26.77 -20.37 -0.15
N LEU A 581 -25.55 -20.48 -0.69
CA LEU A 581 -24.47 -21.32 -0.13
C LEU A 581 -23.76 -20.69 1.08
N GLN A 582 -23.98 -19.39 1.31
CA GLN A 582 -23.31 -18.60 2.35
C GLN A 582 -21.77 -18.58 2.23
N ASP A 583 -21.26 -18.70 1.00
CA ASP A 583 -19.83 -18.62 0.69
C ASP A 583 -19.40 -17.15 0.63
N LYS A 584 -18.93 -16.60 1.77
CA LYS A 584 -18.63 -15.16 1.91
C LYS A 584 -17.62 -14.66 0.87
N ARG A 585 -16.49 -15.34 0.68
CA ARG A 585 -15.49 -14.95 -0.34
C ARG A 585 -16.09 -14.93 -1.74
N SER A 586 -16.86 -15.96 -2.10
CA SER A 586 -17.52 -16.06 -3.40
C SER A 586 -18.53 -14.92 -3.62
N ILE A 587 -19.29 -14.55 -2.59
CA ILE A 587 -20.20 -13.40 -2.60
C ILE A 587 -19.41 -12.12 -2.86
N ALA A 588 -18.33 -11.89 -2.11
CA ALA A 588 -17.50 -10.70 -2.24
C ALA A 588 -16.90 -10.55 -3.65
N TYR A 589 -16.35 -11.63 -4.22
CA TYR A 589 -15.82 -11.64 -5.59
C TYR A 589 -16.90 -11.23 -6.62
N ARG A 590 -18.10 -11.83 -6.52
CA ARG A 590 -19.19 -11.56 -7.46
C ARG A 590 -19.76 -10.15 -7.33
N LEU A 591 -19.87 -9.64 -6.11
CA LEU A 591 -20.22 -8.24 -5.85
C LEU A 591 -19.20 -7.28 -6.50
N SER A 592 -17.90 -7.60 -6.37
CA SER A 592 -16.84 -6.80 -6.98
C SER A 592 -16.98 -6.73 -8.50
N LYS A 593 -17.15 -7.89 -9.13
CA LYS A 593 -17.28 -7.99 -10.59
C LYS A 593 -18.57 -7.35 -11.11
N LEU A 594 -19.69 -7.55 -10.43
CA LEU A 594 -20.94 -6.88 -10.78
C LEU A 594 -20.82 -5.36 -10.64
N GLY A 595 -20.16 -4.86 -9.59
CA GLY A 595 -19.85 -3.45 -9.42
C GLY A 595 -19.00 -2.88 -10.57
N GLN A 596 -18.01 -3.64 -11.05
CA GLN A 596 -17.23 -3.27 -12.23
C GLN A 596 -18.12 -3.20 -13.49
N VAL A 597 -18.96 -4.20 -13.75
CA VAL A 597 -19.89 -4.19 -14.90
C VAL A 597 -20.82 -2.98 -14.85
N LEU A 598 -21.39 -2.67 -13.69
CA LEU A 598 -22.26 -1.50 -13.51
C LEU A 598 -21.51 -0.17 -13.70
N THR A 599 -20.21 -0.13 -13.34
CA THR A 599 -19.36 1.04 -13.61
C THR A 599 -19.22 1.28 -15.11
N HIS A 600 -18.97 0.21 -15.89
CA HIS A 600 -18.89 0.31 -17.36
C HIS A 600 -20.23 0.67 -18.01
N LEU A 601 -21.36 0.29 -17.39
CA LEU A 601 -22.71 0.69 -17.82
C LEU A 601 -23.11 2.10 -17.34
N GLY A 602 -22.23 2.86 -16.68
CA GLY A 602 -22.49 4.21 -16.18
C GLY A 602 -23.40 4.28 -14.93
N SER A 603 -23.70 3.15 -14.29
CA SER A 603 -24.54 3.06 -13.10
C SER A 603 -23.72 3.17 -11.81
N TYR A 604 -23.22 4.38 -11.53
CA TYR A 604 -22.20 4.58 -10.48
C TYR A 604 -22.67 4.37 -9.04
N ALA A 605 -23.85 4.84 -8.65
CA ALA A 605 -24.31 4.71 -7.26
C ALA A 605 -24.56 3.25 -6.82
N PRO A 606 -25.24 2.39 -7.62
CA PRO A 606 -25.31 0.96 -7.34
C PRO A 606 -23.94 0.27 -7.36
N ALA A 607 -23.05 0.64 -8.29
CA ALA A 607 -21.69 0.10 -8.35
C ALA A 607 -20.91 0.36 -7.05
N TYR A 608 -21.01 1.57 -6.50
CA TYR A 608 -20.33 1.95 -5.26
C TYR A 608 -20.80 1.12 -4.07
N GLN A 609 -22.11 0.88 -3.96
CA GLN A 609 -22.67 0.04 -2.90
C GLN A 609 -22.16 -1.41 -2.96
N LEU A 610 -22.17 -2.02 -4.15
CA LEU A 610 -21.70 -3.40 -4.32
C LEU A 610 -20.19 -3.53 -4.03
N LEU A 611 -19.39 -2.58 -4.50
CA LEU A 611 -17.94 -2.59 -4.28
C LEU A 611 -17.58 -2.37 -2.80
N THR A 612 -18.27 -1.48 -2.10
CA THR A 612 -18.04 -1.26 -0.66
C THR A 612 -18.49 -2.44 0.19
N GLU A 613 -19.61 -3.09 -0.14
CA GLU A 613 -20.05 -4.34 0.48
C GLU A 613 -19.01 -5.46 0.26
N SER A 614 -18.52 -5.59 -0.98
CA SER A 614 -17.46 -6.54 -1.33
C SER A 614 -16.19 -6.33 -0.51
N LEU A 615 -15.70 -5.09 -0.40
CA LEU A 615 -14.51 -4.75 0.38
C LEU A 615 -14.67 -5.13 1.86
N LYS A 616 -15.84 -4.84 2.44
CA LYS A 616 -16.14 -5.22 3.83
C LYS A 616 -16.04 -6.73 4.03
N ILE A 617 -16.64 -7.51 3.14
CA ILE A 617 -16.62 -8.98 3.25
C ILE A 617 -15.20 -9.52 3.05
N HIS A 618 -14.43 -9.02 2.08
CA HIS A 618 -13.03 -9.43 1.92
C HIS A 618 -12.16 -9.12 3.15
N ARG A 619 -12.40 -7.98 3.82
CA ARG A 619 -11.76 -7.66 5.11
C ARG A 619 -12.18 -8.60 6.23
N GLU A 620 -13.47 -8.94 6.34
CA GLU A 620 -13.96 -9.93 7.31
C GLU A 620 -13.35 -11.32 7.09
N VAL A 621 -13.21 -11.75 5.83
CA VAL A 621 -12.58 -13.03 5.49
C VAL A 621 -11.06 -12.96 5.65
N GLY A 622 -10.46 -11.78 5.57
CA GLY A 622 -9.00 -11.57 5.52
C GLY A 622 -8.38 -12.03 4.19
N ASP A 623 -9.13 -11.89 3.09
CA ASP A 623 -8.66 -12.19 1.73
C ASP A 623 -7.89 -10.97 1.18
N ARG A 624 -6.57 -10.95 1.37
CA ARG A 624 -5.69 -9.84 0.97
C ARG A 624 -5.69 -9.59 -0.53
N VAL A 625 -5.75 -10.66 -1.32
CA VAL A 625 -5.81 -10.59 -2.79
C VAL A 625 -7.14 -9.98 -3.23
N GLY A 626 -8.24 -10.41 -2.60
CA GLY A 626 -9.57 -9.86 -2.82
C GLY A 626 -9.69 -8.37 -2.45
N ILE A 627 -9.08 -7.95 -1.33
CA ILE A 627 -9.01 -6.53 -0.94
C ILE A 627 -8.34 -5.70 -2.04
N ALA A 628 -7.15 -6.12 -2.50
CA ALA A 628 -6.45 -5.42 -3.58
C ALA A 628 -7.30 -5.36 -4.88
N PHE A 629 -8.02 -6.44 -5.18
CA PHE A 629 -8.87 -6.54 -6.37
C PHE A 629 -10.08 -5.59 -6.34
N VAL A 630 -10.59 -5.20 -5.16
CA VAL A 630 -11.76 -4.31 -5.02
C VAL A 630 -11.37 -2.84 -4.91
N LEU A 631 -10.23 -2.54 -4.29
CA LEU A 631 -9.79 -1.16 -4.08
C LEU A 631 -9.56 -0.40 -5.39
N VAL A 632 -9.09 -1.09 -6.44
CA VAL A 632 -8.86 -0.47 -7.76
C VAL A 632 -10.17 -0.05 -8.44
N PRO A 633 -11.17 -0.94 -8.60
CA PRO A 633 -12.49 -0.54 -9.05
C PRO A 633 -13.13 0.59 -8.24
N LEU A 634 -12.96 0.61 -6.91
CA LEU A 634 -13.45 1.71 -6.06
C LEU A 634 -12.75 3.04 -6.38
N GLY A 635 -11.43 3.01 -6.56
CA GLY A 635 -10.63 4.16 -6.98
C GLY A 635 -11.07 4.69 -8.34
N MET A 636 -11.21 3.81 -9.34
CA MET A 636 -11.67 4.16 -10.68
C MET A 636 -13.11 4.70 -10.67
N LEU A 637 -14.02 4.08 -9.93
CA LEU A 637 -15.40 4.52 -9.83
C LEU A 637 -15.51 5.92 -9.21
N THR A 638 -14.81 6.16 -8.10
CA THR A 638 -14.81 7.48 -7.44
C THR A 638 -14.13 8.55 -8.30
N PHE A 639 -13.12 8.17 -9.08
CA PHE A 639 -12.53 9.02 -10.11
C PHE A 639 -13.56 9.41 -11.19
N TYR A 640 -14.32 8.45 -11.74
CA TYR A 640 -15.37 8.72 -12.73
C TYR A 640 -16.54 9.55 -12.17
N MET A 641 -16.81 9.44 -10.85
CA MET A 641 -17.78 10.29 -10.15
C MET A 641 -17.25 11.72 -9.87
N GLY A 642 -15.96 11.99 -10.11
CA GLY A 642 -15.32 13.28 -9.80
C GLY A 642 -14.91 13.47 -8.34
N ASP A 643 -15.03 12.44 -7.49
CA ASP A 643 -14.51 12.48 -6.11
C ASP A 643 -13.04 12.02 -6.08
N TYR A 644 -12.16 12.93 -6.51
CA TYR A 644 -10.73 12.69 -6.56
C TYR A 644 -10.10 12.45 -5.17
N SER A 645 -10.76 12.91 -4.10
CA SER A 645 -10.27 12.73 -2.72
C SER A 645 -10.46 11.29 -2.25
N ALA A 646 -11.62 10.71 -2.53
CA ALA A 646 -11.89 9.30 -2.28
C ALA A 646 -11.03 8.40 -3.17
N ALA A 647 -10.89 8.75 -4.46
CA ALA A 647 -10.03 8.01 -5.39
C ALA A 647 -8.58 7.90 -4.89
N LYS A 648 -8.01 9.03 -4.45
CA LYS A 648 -6.66 9.09 -3.85
C LYS A 648 -6.53 8.15 -2.64
N THR A 649 -7.55 8.11 -1.78
CA THR A 649 -7.56 7.26 -0.58
C THR A 649 -7.57 5.77 -0.96
N TRP A 650 -8.45 5.37 -1.89
CA TRP A 650 -8.56 3.97 -2.31
C TRP A 650 -7.32 3.44 -3.02
N PHE A 651 -6.72 4.23 -3.92
CA PHE A 651 -5.48 3.82 -4.59
C PHE A 651 -4.28 3.80 -3.64
N ALA A 652 -4.21 4.70 -2.65
CA ALA A 652 -3.15 4.67 -1.64
C ALA A 652 -3.23 3.40 -0.78
N GLU A 653 -4.45 3.00 -0.38
CA GLU A 653 -4.65 1.74 0.33
C GLU A 653 -4.27 0.53 -0.56
N SER A 654 -4.66 0.55 -1.85
CA SER A 654 -4.32 -0.52 -2.80
C SER A 654 -2.80 -0.67 -2.98
N SER A 655 -2.07 0.44 -3.05
CA SER A 655 -0.60 0.46 -3.11
C SER A 655 0.03 -0.14 -1.86
N ALA A 656 -0.48 0.17 -0.66
CA ALA A 656 0.00 -0.40 0.59
C ALA A 656 -0.22 -1.93 0.64
N VAL A 657 -1.40 -2.41 0.28
CA VAL A 657 -1.70 -3.86 0.21
C VAL A 657 -0.82 -4.55 -0.84
N SER A 658 -0.57 -3.92 -1.98
CA SER A 658 0.26 -4.51 -3.04
C SER A 658 1.75 -4.58 -2.66
N ARG A 659 2.22 -3.65 -1.82
CA ARG A 659 3.55 -3.70 -1.21
C ARG A 659 3.70 -4.88 -0.27
N GLU A 660 2.68 -5.18 0.53
CA GLU A 660 2.65 -6.39 1.36
C GLU A 660 2.67 -7.67 0.50
N LEU A 661 2.02 -7.64 -0.67
CA LEU A 661 1.96 -8.77 -1.61
C LEU A 661 3.21 -8.90 -2.50
N GLY A 662 4.16 -7.96 -2.43
CA GLY A 662 5.40 -7.98 -3.23
C GLY A 662 5.18 -7.79 -4.74
N ASN A 663 4.08 -7.17 -5.17
CA ASN A 663 3.79 -6.98 -6.60
C ASN A 663 4.19 -5.58 -7.09
N GLU A 664 5.48 -5.41 -7.40
CA GLU A 664 6.07 -4.13 -7.79
C GLU A 664 5.43 -3.50 -9.04
N ASN A 665 5.10 -4.32 -10.04
CA ASN A 665 4.40 -3.84 -11.25
C ASN A 665 3.02 -3.24 -10.94
N LYS A 666 2.26 -3.85 -10.03
CA LYS A 666 0.96 -3.29 -9.62
C LYS A 666 1.12 -2.02 -8.80
N ILE A 667 2.13 -1.94 -7.93
CA ILE A 667 2.46 -0.72 -7.18
C ILE A 667 2.73 0.43 -8.16
N ALA A 668 3.57 0.19 -9.18
CA ALA A 668 3.87 1.17 -10.20
C ALA A 668 2.60 1.62 -10.94
N GLN A 669 1.74 0.69 -11.35
CA GLN A 669 0.47 1.04 -12.00
C GLN A 669 -0.40 1.95 -11.13
N TYR A 670 -0.55 1.63 -9.83
CA TYR A 670 -1.39 2.41 -8.91
C TYR A 670 -0.79 3.78 -8.58
N LEU A 671 0.54 3.89 -8.50
CA LEU A 671 1.22 5.18 -8.38
C LEU A 671 0.99 6.03 -9.63
N GLY A 672 1.00 5.41 -10.82
CA GLY A 672 0.67 6.08 -12.08
C GLY A 672 -0.76 6.65 -12.08
N THR A 673 -1.75 5.82 -11.75
CA THR A 673 -3.16 6.26 -11.64
C THR A 673 -3.38 7.31 -10.54
N LEU A 674 -2.65 7.23 -9.42
CA LEU A 674 -2.64 8.28 -8.39
C LEU A 674 -2.08 9.60 -8.92
N GLY A 675 -1.02 9.54 -9.73
CA GLY A 675 -0.47 10.67 -10.44
C GLY A 675 -1.52 11.32 -11.34
N GLU A 676 -2.23 10.52 -12.12
CA GLU A 676 -3.35 10.99 -12.96
C GLU A 676 -4.47 11.64 -12.15
N VAL A 677 -4.90 11.03 -11.05
CA VAL A 677 -5.91 11.61 -10.14
C VAL A 677 -5.45 12.95 -9.58
N ALA A 678 -4.18 13.08 -9.23
CA ALA A 678 -3.61 14.32 -8.71
C ALA A 678 -3.59 15.44 -9.76
N LEU A 679 -3.44 15.12 -11.06
CA LEU A 679 -3.53 16.12 -12.14
C LEU A 679 -4.92 16.77 -12.25
N HIS A 680 -5.96 16.07 -11.82
CA HIS A 680 -7.32 16.61 -11.81
C HIS A 680 -7.62 17.47 -10.57
N GLN A 681 -6.71 17.54 -9.58
CA GLN A 681 -6.87 18.37 -8.38
C GLN A 681 -6.09 19.69 -8.51
N LYS A 682 -6.75 20.81 -8.19
CA LYS A 682 -6.14 22.15 -8.30
C LYS A 682 -4.89 22.27 -7.40
N GLY A 683 -3.73 22.46 -8.03
CA GLY A 683 -2.48 22.80 -7.35
C GLY A 683 -1.58 21.62 -6.95
N GLU A 684 -1.89 20.39 -7.37
CA GLU A 684 -1.10 19.19 -7.07
C GLU A 684 -0.16 18.73 -8.21
N ASP A 685 0.09 19.55 -9.24
CA ASP A 685 0.90 19.17 -10.42
C ASP A 685 2.29 18.59 -10.07
N GLN A 686 2.96 19.15 -9.06
CA GLN A 686 4.26 18.66 -8.60
C GLN A 686 4.16 17.30 -7.89
N ALA A 687 3.07 17.08 -7.14
CA ALA A 687 2.82 15.80 -6.48
C ALA A 687 2.48 14.73 -7.51
N ALA A 688 1.68 15.08 -8.53
CA ALA A 688 1.39 14.21 -9.66
C ALA A 688 2.68 13.78 -10.39
N TRP A 689 3.55 14.74 -10.70
CA TRP A 689 4.83 14.47 -11.35
C TRP A 689 5.72 13.54 -10.52
N THR A 690 5.80 13.77 -9.21
CA THR A 690 6.58 12.92 -8.29
C THR A 690 6.05 11.47 -8.25
N LEU A 691 4.72 11.29 -8.25
CA LEU A 691 4.09 9.97 -8.27
C LEU A 691 4.33 9.24 -9.59
N LEU A 692 4.24 9.95 -10.71
CA LEU A 692 4.51 9.42 -12.05
C LEU A 692 5.99 9.04 -12.23
N GLU A 693 6.92 9.83 -11.69
CA GLU A 693 8.35 9.47 -11.69
C GLU A 693 8.64 8.21 -10.86
N GLN A 694 8.04 8.09 -9.68
CA GLN A 694 8.17 6.89 -8.85
C GLN A 694 7.61 5.66 -9.57
N SER A 695 6.46 5.79 -10.23
CA SER A 695 5.88 4.74 -11.07
C SER A 695 6.83 4.34 -12.20
N LEU A 696 7.37 5.31 -12.94
CA LEU A 696 8.30 5.10 -14.05
C LEU A 696 9.60 4.43 -13.59
N ALA A 697 10.13 4.80 -12.43
CA ALA A 697 11.34 4.19 -11.87
C ALA A 697 11.13 2.69 -11.59
N ILE A 698 10.00 2.33 -10.96
CA ILE A 698 9.68 0.92 -10.67
C ILE A 698 9.49 0.15 -11.98
N PHE A 699 8.75 0.68 -12.96
CA PHE A 699 8.58 -0.02 -14.25
C PHE A 699 9.89 -0.20 -15.03
N ARG A 700 10.87 0.70 -14.85
CA ARG A 700 12.22 0.53 -15.41
C ARG A 700 13.00 -0.57 -14.69
N GLU A 701 12.88 -0.65 -13.36
CA GLU A 701 13.50 -1.72 -12.56
C GLU A 701 12.91 -3.10 -12.88
N THR A 702 11.60 -3.18 -13.14
CA THR A 702 10.90 -4.42 -13.50
C THR A 702 10.92 -4.74 -14.99
N GLU A 703 11.60 -3.93 -15.81
CA GLU A 703 11.69 -4.07 -17.27
C GLU A 703 10.32 -4.15 -17.98
N ASN A 704 9.29 -3.51 -17.43
CA ASN A 704 7.94 -3.52 -17.99
C ASN A 704 7.77 -2.41 -19.04
N GLU A 705 8.01 -2.76 -20.30
CA GLU A 705 7.98 -1.81 -21.43
C GLU A 705 6.63 -1.12 -21.64
N GLU A 706 5.51 -1.82 -21.43
CA GLU A 706 4.17 -1.23 -21.53
C GLU A 706 3.92 -0.20 -20.44
N GLY A 707 4.30 -0.53 -19.20
CA GLY A 707 4.22 0.38 -18.06
C GLY A 707 5.07 1.64 -18.27
N ILE A 708 6.31 1.49 -18.74
CA ILE A 708 7.20 2.61 -19.08
C ILE A 708 6.54 3.52 -20.12
N ALA A 709 6.05 2.96 -21.22
CA ALA A 709 5.46 3.73 -22.31
C ALA A 709 4.19 4.47 -21.88
N SER A 710 3.37 3.82 -21.04
CA SER A 710 2.16 4.43 -20.46
C SER A 710 2.50 5.63 -19.57
N GLN A 711 3.48 5.50 -18.66
CA GLN A 711 3.88 6.60 -17.78
C GLN A 711 4.56 7.76 -18.54
N LEU A 712 5.34 7.46 -19.58
CA LEU A 712 5.92 8.49 -20.46
C LEU A 712 4.83 9.27 -21.22
N PHE A 713 3.76 8.61 -21.65
CA PHE A 713 2.62 9.29 -22.27
C PHE A 713 1.93 10.24 -21.29
N THR A 714 1.67 9.78 -20.07
CA THR A 714 1.04 10.60 -19.04
C THR A 714 1.93 11.79 -18.66
N LEU A 715 3.22 11.58 -18.39
CA LEU A 715 4.19 12.66 -18.14
C LEU A 715 4.25 13.66 -19.32
N GLY A 716 4.29 13.17 -20.56
CA GLY A 716 4.27 14.02 -21.75
C GLY A 716 3.02 14.91 -21.82
N SER A 717 1.87 14.38 -21.41
CA SER A 717 0.61 15.12 -21.32
C SER A 717 0.63 16.18 -20.21
N VAL A 718 1.28 15.91 -19.08
CA VAL A 718 1.50 16.89 -18.00
C VAL A 718 2.36 18.04 -18.48
N GLU A 719 3.48 17.74 -19.12
CA GLU A 719 4.41 18.74 -19.65
C GLU A 719 3.75 19.61 -20.72
N PHE A 720 2.88 19.03 -21.55
CA PHE A 720 2.05 19.78 -22.49
C PHE A 720 1.14 20.77 -21.77
N ASN A 721 0.42 20.34 -20.72
CA ASN A 721 -0.46 21.22 -19.94
C ASN A 721 0.31 22.35 -19.22
N GLN A 722 1.56 22.11 -18.81
CA GLN A 722 2.44 23.12 -18.20
C GLN A 722 3.06 24.09 -19.23
N GLY A 723 2.93 23.79 -20.53
CA GLY A 723 3.50 24.57 -21.63
C GLY A 723 4.94 24.23 -21.98
N ASN A 724 5.50 23.15 -21.43
CA ASN A 724 6.86 22.65 -21.73
C ASN A 724 6.86 21.79 -23.01
N LEU A 725 6.46 22.39 -24.13
CA LEU A 725 6.16 21.68 -25.38
C LEU A 725 7.31 20.80 -25.89
N GLN A 726 8.57 21.22 -25.71
CA GLN A 726 9.73 20.46 -26.17
C GLN A 726 9.94 19.16 -25.37
N LEU A 727 9.75 19.21 -24.05
CA LEU A 727 9.87 18.02 -23.19
C LEU A 727 8.70 17.06 -23.45
N ALA A 728 7.48 17.61 -23.65
CA ALA A 728 6.32 16.82 -24.05
C ALA A 728 6.59 16.01 -25.33
N ILE A 729 7.18 16.63 -26.36
CA ILE A 729 7.56 15.94 -27.62
C ILE A 729 8.55 14.81 -27.36
N THR A 730 9.57 15.03 -26.53
CA THR A 730 10.57 14.00 -26.22
C THR A 730 9.90 12.79 -25.56
N LEU A 731 9.11 13.02 -24.51
CA LEU A 731 8.43 11.96 -23.76
C LEU A 731 7.40 11.21 -24.62
N LEU A 732 6.59 11.93 -25.39
CA LEU A 732 5.56 11.34 -26.25
C LEU A 732 6.15 10.54 -27.43
N ASN A 733 7.28 10.96 -28.00
CA ASN A 733 7.95 10.18 -29.05
C ASN A 733 8.56 8.88 -28.50
N GLU A 734 9.13 8.91 -27.29
CA GLU A 734 9.65 7.71 -26.64
C GLU A 734 8.53 6.72 -26.30
N SER A 735 7.40 7.22 -25.79
CA SER A 735 6.18 6.44 -25.61
C SER A 735 5.66 5.86 -26.93
N LEU A 736 5.50 6.68 -27.98
CA LEU A 736 5.03 6.25 -29.30
C LEU A 736 5.91 5.14 -29.91
N ALA A 737 7.23 5.28 -29.83
CA ALA A 737 8.16 4.28 -30.35
C ALA A 737 8.02 2.94 -29.63
N SER A 738 7.73 2.96 -28.33
CA SER A 738 7.50 1.75 -27.54
C SER A 738 6.12 1.14 -27.80
N MET A 739 5.05 1.96 -27.85
CA MET A 739 3.69 1.50 -28.17
C MET A 739 3.59 0.86 -29.56
N ARG A 740 4.33 1.38 -30.55
CA ARG A 740 4.43 0.75 -31.88
C ARG A 740 5.13 -0.61 -31.84
N ARG A 741 6.19 -0.76 -31.05
CA ARG A 741 6.89 -2.05 -30.88
C ARG A 741 6.02 -3.09 -30.16
N LEU A 742 5.18 -2.63 -29.23
CA LEU A 742 4.21 -3.46 -28.50
C LEU A 742 2.92 -3.74 -29.30
N GLU A 743 2.78 -3.21 -30.52
CA GLU A 743 1.55 -3.30 -31.34
C GLU A 743 0.29 -2.79 -30.61
N ASN A 744 0.45 -1.90 -29.61
CA ASN A 744 -0.68 -1.30 -28.90
C ASN A 744 -1.27 -0.16 -29.74
N HIS A 745 -2.20 -0.51 -30.63
CA HIS A 745 -2.81 0.43 -31.58
C HIS A 745 -3.58 1.58 -30.90
N ALA A 746 -4.28 1.32 -29.79
CA ALA A 746 -5.04 2.34 -29.08
C ALA A 746 -4.13 3.43 -28.49
N MET A 747 -3.06 3.02 -27.80
CA MET A 747 -2.09 3.95 -27.22
C MET A 747 -1.18 4.60 -28.27
N THR A 748 -0.91 3.92 -29.38
CA THR A 748 -0.25 4.51 -30.55
C THR A 748 -1.08 5.68 -31.09
N ALA A 749 -2.39 5.48 -31.30
CA ALA A 749 -3.28 6.54 -31.74
C ALA A 749 -3.40 7.67 -30.70
N ALA A 750 -3.46 7.36 -29.41
CA ALA A 750 -3.49 8.38 -28.36
C ALA A 750 -2.22 9.25 -28.36
N SER A 751 -1.05 8.62 -28.47
CA SER A 751 0.25 9.31 -28.51
C SER A 751 0.41 10.19 -29.75
N LEU A 752 0.02 9.69 -30.92
CA LEU A 752 -0.02 10.45 -32.18
C LEU A 752 -0.95 11.66 -32.06
N ASN A 753 -2.15 11.49 -31.52
CA ASN A 753 -3.08 12.59 -31.33
C ASN A 753 -2.50 13.67 -30.41
N MET A 754 -1.88 13.27 -29.30
CA MET A 754 -1.25 14.21 -28.36
C MET A 754 -0.06 14.95 -29.01
N LEU A 755 0.80 14.27 -29.77
CA LEU A 755 1.86 14.92 -30.56
C LEU A 755 1.27 15.90 -31.58
N GLY A 756 0.16 15.54 -32.22
CA GLY A 756 -0.58 16.44 -33.10
C GLY A 756 -1.02 17.72 -32.38
N HIS A 757 -1.56 17.60 -31.16
CA HIS A 757 -1.90 18.76 -30.34
C HIS A 757 -0.68 19.62 -30.03
N VAL A 758 0.43 19.01 -29.62
CA VAL A 758 1.66 19.75 -29.28
C VAL A 758 2.19 20.51 -30.51
N GLU A 759 2.25 19.88 -31.68
CA GLU A 759 2.70 20.53 -32.92
C GLU A 759 1.74 21.63 -33.39
N ALA A 760 0.43 21.46 -33.22
CA ALA A 760 -0.54 22.50 -33.52
C ALA A 760 -0.34 23.74 -32.62
N HIS A 761 0.01 23.55 -31.34
CA HIS A 761 0.32 24.64 -30.41
C HIS A 761 1.64 25.35 -30.75
N ARG A 762 2.58 24.67 -31.41
CA ARG A 762 3.81 25.26 -31.98
C ARG A 762 3.58 25.95 -33.33
N GLY A 763 2.39 25.81 -33.92
CA GLY A 763 2.06 26.32 -35.26
C GLY A 763 2.57 25.47 -36.42
N ASN A 764 3.07 24.26 -36.15
CA ASN A 764 3.49 23.30 -37.17
C ASN A 764 2.29 22.49 -37.67
N TYR A 765 1.34 23.17 -38.32
CA TYR A 765 0.06 22.56 -38.72
C TYR A 765 0.21 21.38 -39.68
N ASP A 766 1.22 21.39 -40.57
CA ASP A 766 1.51 20.25 -41.46
C ASP A 766 1.85 18.97 -40.67
N ALA A 767 2.74 19.08 -39.68
CA ALA A 767 3.12 17.95 -38.83
C ALA A 767 1.94 17.50 -37.95
N ALA A 768 1.19 18.46 -37.40
CA ALA A 768 0.00 18.19 -36.61
C ALA A 768 -1.05 17.40 -37.41
N ARG A 769 -1.29 17.80 -38.66
CA ARG A 769 -2.20 17.12 -39.59
C ARG A 769 -1.74 15.68 -39.83
N THR A 770 -0.47 15.46 -40.16
CA THR A 770 0.06 14.10 -40.39
C THR A 770 -0.15 13.18 -39.17
N TYR A 771 0.18 13.66 -37.97
CA TYR A 771 -0.02 12.85 -36.75
C TYR A 771 -1.50 12.56 -36.47
N MET A 772 -2.39 13.55 -36.64
CA MET A 772 -3.82 13.38 -36.40
C MET A 772 -4.50 12.51 -37.46
N GLU A 773 -4.09 12.58 -38.73
CA GLU A 773 -4.58 11.69 -39.80
C GLU A 773 -4.19 10.24 -39.54
N GLU A 774 -2.93 9.98 -39.15
CA GLU A 774 -2.48 8.64 -38.78
C GLU A 774 -3.23 8.12 -37.55
N SER A 775 -3.38 8.96 -36.52
CA SER A 775 -4.18 8.63 -35.33
C SER A 775 -5.62 8.28 -35.69
N LEU A 776 -6.27 9.06 -36.56
CA LEU A 776 -7.66 8.85 -36.95
C LEU A 776 -7.80 7.53 -37.74
N ALA A 777 -6.88 7.27 -38.68
CA ALA A 777 -6.84 6.05 -39.47
C ALA A 777 -6.73 4.79 -38.58
N ILE A 778 -5.84 4.81 -37.59
CA ILE A 778 -5.74 3.74 -36.60
C ILE A 778 -7.05 3.57 -35.82
N SER A 779 -7.66 4.63 -35.26
CA SER A 779 -8.92 4.45 -34.53
C SER A 779 -10.10 4.00 -35.36
N ARG A 780 -10.14 4.35 -36.66
CA ARG A 780 -11.10 3.76 -37.59
C ARG A 780 -10.84 2.27 -37.80
N ALA A 781 -9.58 1.86 -37.91
CA ALA A 781 -9.21 0.45 -38.07
C ALA A 781 -9.60 -0.41 -36.84
N ILE A 782 -9.45 0.12 -35.62
CA ILE A 782 -9.88 -0.57 -34.39
C ILE A 782 -11.36 -0.34 -34.03
N ASN A 783 -12.12 0.41 -34.84
CA ASN A 783 -13.53 0.75 -34.64
C ASN A 783 -13.84 1.37 -33.25
N ASP A 784 -12.93 2.20 -32.75
CA ASP A 784 -13.10 2.90 -31.47
C ASP A 784 -13.97 4.16 -31.69
N ARG A 785 -15.29 4.01 -31.56
CA ARG A 785 -16.25 5.05 -31.95
C ARG A 785 -16.28 6.26 -31.03
N GLU A 786 -15.93 6.09 -29.76
CA GLU A 786 -15.94 7.17 -28.77
C GLU A 786 -14.85 8.21 -29.04
N VAL A 787 -13.73 7.80 -29.65
CA VAL A 787 -12.56 8.65 -29.91
C VAL A 787 -12.48 9.17 -31.34
N ILE A 788 -13.26 8.64 -32.28
CA ILE A 788 -13.23 9.07 -33.69
C ILE A 788 -13.75 10.51 -33.83
N SER A 789 -14.87 10.84 -33.19
CA SER A 789 -15.43 12.20 -33.25
C SER A 789 -14.49 13.28 -32.70
N PRO A 790 -13.90 13.16 -31.48
CA PRO A 790 -12.97 14.16 -31.00
C PRO A 790 -11.72 14.28 -31.89
N ARG A 791 -11.21 13.18 -32.47
CA ARG A 791 -10.09 13.23 -33.43
C ARG A 791 -10.45 13.97 -34.72
N LEU A 792 -11.65 13.75 -35.26
CA LEU A 792 -12.16 14.48 -36.43
C LEU A 792 -12.30 15.99 -36.15
N ILE A 793 -12.82 16.34 -34.97
CA ILE A 793 -12.95 17.72 -34.53
C ILE A 793 -11.57 18.40 -34.43
N GLN A 794 -10.58 17.74 -33.83
CA GLN A 794 -9.25 18.31 -33.67
C GLN A 794 -8.50 18.42 -35.00
N LEU A 795 -8.58 17.40 -35.85
CA LEU A 795 -8.04 17.47 -37.22
C LEU A 795 -8.72 18.60 -38.02
N GLY A 796 -10.03 18.76 -37.89
CA GLY A 796 -10.78 19.85 -38.52
C GLY A 796 -10.31 21.23 -38.08
N LEU A 797 -9.97 21.41 -36.80
CA LEU A 797 -9.39 22.66 -36.29
C LEU A 797 -8.00 22.95 -36.86
N VAL A 798 -7.14 21.93 -37.01
CA VAL A 798 -5.82 22.07 -37.66
C VAL A 798 -5.99 22.50 -39.12
N VAL A 799 -6.84 21.79 -39.86
CA VAL A 799 -7.16 22.09 -41.28
C VAL A 799 -7.79 23.48 -41.44
N LEU A 800 -8.62 23.91 -40.48
CA LEU A 800 -9.17 25.26 -40.46
C LEU A 800 -8.07 26.33 -40.28
N ASN A 801 -7.10 26.08 -39.39
CA ASN A 801 -5.95 26.96 -39.20
C ASN A 801 -4.97 26.97 -40.38
N GLU A 802 -5.06 26.01 -41.31
CA GLU A 802 -4.36 26.07 -42.61
C GLU A 802 -5.14 26.87 -43.68
N GLY A 803 -6.35 27.34 -43.35
CA GLY A 803 -7.24 28.07 -44.27
C GLY A 803 -8.10 27.19 -45.17
N GLN A 804 -8.17 25.87 -44.92
CA GLN A 804 -8.90 24.90 -45.75
C GLN A 804 -10.35 24.71 -45.27
N ASN A 805 -11.15 25.77 -45.34
CA ASN A 805 -12.51 25.85 -44.79
C ASN A 805 -13.44 24.70 -45.25
N THR A 806 -13.39 24.30 -46.52
CA THR A 806 -14.25 23.25 -47.09
C THR A 806 -13.96 21.88 -46.46
N GLN A 807 -12.68 21.56 -46.26
CA GLN A 807 -12.28 20.28 -45.67
C GLN A 807 -12.56 20.27 -44.16
N ALA A 808 -12.31 21.38 -43.46
CA ALA A 808 -12.69 21.54 -42.06
C ALA A 808 -14.20 21.31 -41.84
N ARG A 809 -15.06 21.86 -42.72
CA ARG A 809 -16.51 21.63 -42.68
C ARG A 809 -16.88 20.15 -42.77
N GLN A 810 -16.26 19.41 -43.68
CA GLN A 810 -16.52 17.97 -43.85
C GLN A 810 -16.17 17.20 -42.59
N LEU A 811 -14.99 17.46 -42.02
CA LEU A 811 -14.52 16.81 -40.80
C LEU A 811 -15.41 17.12 -39.59
N PHE A 812 -15.82 18.37 -39.39
CA PHE A 812 -16.73 18.74 -38.31
C PHE A 812 -18.11 18.12 -38.47
N THR A 813 -18.64 18.05 -39.69
CA THR A 813 -19.95 17.45 -39.97
C THR A 813 -19.93 15.95 -39.70
N GLU A 814 -18.87 15.25 -40.12
CA GLU A 814 -18.68 13.84 -39.82
C GLU A 814 -18.57 13.61 -38.29
N GLY A 815 -17.74 14.39 -37.61
CA GLY A 815 -17.57 14.31 -36.15
C GLY A 815 -18.87 14.53 -35.39
N LEU A 816 -19.68 15.52 -35.80
CA LEU A 816 -20.99 15.80 -35.20
C LEU A 816 -21.98 14.65 -35.38
N ASN A 817 -22.00 14.02 -36.57
CA ASN A 817 -22.88 12.87 -36.83
C ASN A 817 -22.50 11.68 -35.93
N ILE A 818 -21.20 11.38 -35.83
CA ILE A 818 -20.72 10.30 -34.95
C ILE A 818 -21.04 10.61 -33.49
N ALA A 819 -20.82 11.85 -33.03
CA ALA A 819 -21.16 12.27 -31.66
C ALA A 819 -22.65 12.09 -31.34
N ARG A 820 -23.53 12.37 -32.31
CA ARG A 820 -24.98 12.12 -32.19
C ARG A 820 -25.33 10.65 -32.16
N GLU A 821 -24.65 9.81 -32.96
CA GLU A 821 -24.85 8.36 -32.96
C GLU A 821 -24.47 7.72 -31.61
N VAL A 822 -23.37 8.17 -31.00
CA VAL A 822 -22.94 7.68 -29.67
C VAL A 822 -23.65 8.38 -28.50
N SER A 823 -24.52 9.35 -28.79
CA SER A 823 -25.27 10.14 -27.78
C SER A 823 -24.38 10.85 -26.74
N ASP A 824 -23.16 11.24 -27.11
CA ASP A 824 -22.24 11.97 -26.23
C ASP A 824 -22.51 13.48 -26.33
N ARG A 825 -23.19 14.03 -25.31
CA ARG A 825 -23.54 15.46 -25.24
C ARG A 825 -22.33 16.39 -25.28
N ARG A 826 -21.21 15.99 -24.67
CA ARG A 826 -20.00 16.81 -24.62
C ARG A 826 -19.39 16.94 -26.00
N GLN A 827 -19.30 15.83 -26.74
CA GLN A 827 -18.76 15.84 -28.10
C GLN A 827 -19.67 16.57 -29.08
N ILE A 828 -21.00 16.47 -28.91
CA ILE A 828 -21.97 17.26 -29.68
C ILE A 828 -21.72 18.75 -29.43
N ALA A 829 -21.63 19.17 -28.17
CA ALA A 829 -21.35 20.55 -27.81
C ALA A 829 -20.04 21.03 -28.42
N ASP A 830 -18.95 20.24 -28.31
CA ASP A 830 -17.64 20.60 -28.84
C ASP A 830 -17.68 20.77 -30.37
N ALA A 831 -18.30 19.84 -31.09
CA ALA A 831 -18.49 19.90 -32.55
C ALA A 831 -19.27 21.15 -32.99
N LEU A 832 -20.36 21.50 -32.28
CA LEU A 832 -21.21 22.65 -32.64
C LEU A 832 -20.44 23.98 -32.58
N GLY A 833 -19.64 24.22 -31.54
CA GLY A 833 -18.91 25.49 -31.46
C GLY A 833 -17.68 25.58 -32.36
N VAL A 834 -17.00 24.47 -32.70
CA VAL A 834 -15.96 24.54 -33.75
C VAL A 834 -16.59 24.79 -35.13
N MET A 835 -17.80 24.29 -35.39
CA MET A 835 -18.57 24.68 -36.57
C MET A 835 -18.94 26.17 -36.53
N ALA A 836 -19.28 26.72 -35.37
CA ALA A 836 -19.56 28.14 -35.24
C ALA A 836 -18.35 29.01 -35.60
N LEU A 837 -17.13 28.62 -35.21
CA LEU A 837 -15.90 29.30 -35.62
C LEU A 837 -15.76 29.35 -37.15
N LEU A 838 -16.07 28.25 -37.85
CA LEU A 838 -16.06 28.23 -39.31
C LEU A 838 -17.06 29.24 -39.90
N TYR A 839 -18.29 29.29 -39.38
CA TYR A 839 -19.30 30.27 -39.83
C TYR A 839 -18.93 31.72 -39.50
N MET A 840 -18.20 31.96 -38.41
CA MET A 840 -17.65 33.29 -38.09
C MET A 840 -16.63 33.76 -39.13
N ILE A 841 -15.74 32.87 -39.59
CA ILE A 841 -14.76 33.19 -40.66
C ILE A 841 -15.47 33.51 -41.98
N GLU A 842 -16.56 32.81 -42.29
CA GLU A 842 -17.35 33.02 -43.50
C GLU A 842 -18.29 34.24 -43.43
N GLY A 843 -18.43 34.85 -42.25
CA GLY A 843 -19.26 36.03 -42.02
C GLY A 843 -20.74 35.74 -41.73
N ASP A 844 -21.15 34.48 -41.59
CA ASP A 844 -22.51 34.11 -41.16
C ASP A 844 -22.62 34.12 -39.63
N TYR A 845 -22.69 35.34 -39.09
CA TYR A 845 -22.73 35.56 -37.65
C TYR A 845 -24.03 35.06 -37.00
N GLU A 846 -25.14 34.98 -37.72
CA GLU A 846 -26.43 34.50 -37.17
C GLU A 846 -26.38 33.00 -36.91
N THR A 847 -25.91 32.23 -37.89
CA THR A 847 -25.71 30.78 -37.72
C THR A 847 -24.67 30.49 -36.63
N ALA A 848 -23.57 31.24 -36.61
CA ALA A 848 -22.55 31.10 -35.57
C ALA A 848 -23.11 31.33 -34.15
N GLN A 849 -23.96 32.35 -33.96
CA GLN A 849 -24.58 32.62 -32.66
C GLN A 849 -25.43 31.45 -32.18
N ARG A 850 -26.31 30.94 -33.04
CA ARG A 850 -27.21 29.83 -32.69
C ARG A 850 -26.43 28.58 -32.29
N LEU A 851 -25.38 28.23 -33.05
CA LEU A 851 -24.54 27.08 -32.76
C LEU A 851 -23.74 27.24 -31.46
N LEU A 852 -23.25 28.43 -31.15
CA LEU A 852 -22.58 28.70 -29.88
C LEU A 852 -23.53 28.67 -28.68
N GLU A 853 -24.77 29.17 -28.83
CA GLU A 853 -25.79 29.10 -27.77
C GLU A 853 -26.22 27.66 -27.49
N GLU A 854 -26.44 26.85 -28.53
CA GLU A 854 -26.73 25.41 -28.44
C GLU A 854 -25.57 24.66 -27.76
N SER A 855 -24.33 24.91 -28.23
CA SER A 855 -23.10 24.38 -27.63
C SER A 855 -22.93 24.75 -26.16
N TYR A 856 -23.29 25.97 -25.79
CA TYR A 856 -23.18 26.46 -24.41
C TYR A 856 -24.25 25.84 -23.48
N SER A 857 -25.45 25.56 -23.98
CA SER A 857 -26.54 24.96 -23.20
C SER A 857 -26.35 23.48 -22.86
N GLU A 858 -25.56 22.76 -23.66
CA GLU A 858 -25.35 21.30 -23.55
C GLU A 858 -24.18 20.92 -22.61
N ASN A 859 -23.42 21.90 -22.08
CA ASN A 859 -22.12 21.65 -21.46
C ASN A 859 -22.06 22.25 -20.02
N ASP A 860 -21.60 21.46 -19.05
CA ASP A 860 -21.62 21.82 -17.63
C ASP A 860 -20.67 22.99 -17.28
N ILE A 861 -21.04 23.77 -16.27
CA ILE A 861 -20.75 25.22 -16.12
C ILE A 861 -19.29 25.54 -15.71
N GLN A 862 -18.46 24.55 -15.35
CA GLN A 862 -17.16 24.80 -14.71
C GLN A 862 -15.92 24.90 -15.64
N THR A 863 -16.00 24.50 -16.91
CA THR A 863 -14.81 24.39 -17.80
C THR A 863 -14.91 25.09 -19.15
N ASN A 864 -15.99 25.84 -19.40
CA ASN A 864 -16.33 26.35 -20.73
C ASN A 864 -15.61 27.65 -21.14
N TYR A 865 -14.35 27.83 -20.74
CA TYR A 865 -13.59 29.06 -21.00
C TYR A 865 -13.42 29.35 -22.50
N TYR A 866 -13.25 28.31 -23.32
CA TYR A 866 -13.09 28.43 -24.76
C TYR A 866 -14.38 28.87 -25.45
N ARG A 867 -15.55 28.34 -25.05
CA ARG A 867 -16.86 28.79 -25.57
C ARG A 867 -17.18 30.23 -25.19
N LEU A 868 -16.80 30.66 -23.98
CA LEU A 868 -16.91 32.06 -23.57
C LEU A 868 -16.04 32.98 -24.44
N ALA A 869 -14.82 32.54 -24.78
CA ALA A 869 -13.96 33.31 -25.67
C ALA A 869 -14.55 33.41 -27.08
N ASP A 870 -15.10 32.32 -27.63
CA ASP A 870 -15.72 32.30 -28.97
C ASP A 870 -16.96 33.20 -29.04
N LEU A 871 -17.83 33.15 -28.02
CA LEU A 871 -18.95 34.09 -27.87
C LEU A 871 -18.47 35.54 -27.74
N GLY A 872 -17.35 35.76 -27.04
CA GLY A 872 -16.72 37.06 -26.91
C GLY A 872 -16.19 37.61 -28.24
N MET A 873 -15.57 36.76 -29.06
CA MET A 873 -15.11 37.12 -30.40
C MET A 873 -16.28 37.39 -31.34
N LEU A 874 -17.35 36.60 -31.27
CA LEU A 874 -18.55 36.89 -32.05
C LEU A 874 -19.16 38.26 -31.69
N ALA A 875 -19.17 38.62 -30.40
CA ALA A 875 -19.61 39.94 -29.94
C ALA A 875 -18.68 41.05 -30.47
N LEU A 876 -17.36 40.82 -30.48
CA LEU A 876 -16.37 41.75 -31.04
C LEU A 876 -16.60 41.98 -32.55
N LEU A 877 -16.79 40.92 -33.33
CA LEU A 877 -17.04 40.99 -34.78
C LEU A 877 -18.36 41.70 -35.12
N ARG A 878 -19.34 41.67 -34.21
CA ARG A 878 -20.62 42.40 -34.34
C ARG A 878 -20.58 43.83 -33.80
N GLY A 879 -19.47 44.26 -33.21
CA GLY A 879 -19.31 45.61 -32.65
C GLY A 879 -19.79 45.79 -31.21
N ASP A 880 -20.22 44.74 -30.50
CA ASP A 880 -20.66 44.82 -29.11
C ASP A 880 -19.46 44.67 -28.14
N MET A 881 -18.71 45.76 -27.99
CA MET A 881 -17.48 45.80 -27.20
C MET A 881 -17.70 45.51 -25.71
N ALA A 882 -18.85 45.91 -25.16
CA ALA A 882 -19.16 45.71 -23.73
C ALA A 882 -19.40 44.24 -23.43
N LYS A 883 -20.18 43.55 -24.27
CA LYS A 883 -20.43 42.12 -24.15
C LYS A 883 -19.15 41.32 -24.45
N ALA A 884 -18.39 41.69 -25.48
CA ALA A 884 -17.11 41.06 -25.83
C ALA A 884 -16.13 41.08 -24.65
N ARG A 885 -15.91 42.25 -24.04
CA ARG A 885 -15.03 42.41 -22.87
C ARG A 885 -15.47 41.55 -21.69
N THR A 886 -16.76 41.56 -21.37
CA THR A 886 -17.30 40.77 -20.24
C THR A 886 -17.05 39.28 -20.41
N LEU A 887 -17.27 38.75 -21.63
CA LEU A 887 -17.10 37.32 -21.92
C LEU A 887 -15.62 36.91 -21.93
N ILE A 888 -14.74 37.72 -22.55
CA ILE A 888 -13.31 37.42 -22.61
C ILE A 888 -12.64 37.56 -21.24
N VAL A 889 -13.03 38.52 -20.40
CA VAL A 889 -12.51 38.62 -19.02
C VAL A 889 -12.93 37.41 -18.17
N LYS A 890 -14.16 36.91 -18.33
CA LYS A 890 -14.59 35.66 -17.66
C LYS A 890 -13.79 34.46 -18.16
N SER A 891 -13.54 34.38 -19.47
CA SER A 891 -12.68 33.34 -20.04
C SER A 891 -11.26 33.41 -19.45
N LEU A 892 -10.67 34.61 -19.41
CA LEU A 892 -9.35 34.86 -18.82
C LEU A 892 -9.28 34.47 -17.34
N GLU A 893 -10.32 34.80 -16.54
CA GLU A 893 -10.40 34.41 -15.13
C GLU A 893 -10.31 32.89 -14.95
N ILE A 894 -11.08 32.14 -15.74
CA ILE A 894 -11.07 30.67 -15.70
C ILE A 894 -9.71 30.16 -16.18
N SER A 895 -9.17 30.69 -17.28
CA SER A 895 -7.87 30.29 -17.84
C SER A 895 -6.71 30.52 -16.86
N ILE A 896 -6.73 31.60 -16.07
CA ILE A 896 -5.77 31.85 -14.98
C ILE A 896 -5.94 30.82 -13.86
N GLN A 897 -7.18 30.53 -13.45
CA GLN A 897 -7.45 29.53 -12.40
C GLN A 897 -6.97 28.13 -12.77
N ILE A 898 -7.04 27.75 -14.04
CA ILE A 898 -6.56 26.45 -14.56
C ILE A 898 -5.12 26.51 -15.10
N ARG A 899 -4.45 27.67 -15.00
CA ARG A 899 -3.06 27.90 -15.47
C ARG A 899 -2.81 27.58 -16.95
N ASN A 900 -3.81 27.70 -17.81
CA ASN A 900 -3.65 27.48 -19.24
C ASN A 900 -2.98 28.70 -19.90
N ARG A 901 -1.64 28.69 -19.94
CA ARG A 901 -0.81 29.80 -20.46
C ARG A 901 -1.10 30.16 -21.92
N TRP A 902 -1.41 29.15 -22.74
CA TRP A 902 -1.74 29.36 -24.15
C TRP A 902 -3.03 30.16 -24.30
N PHE A 903 -4.07 29.77 -23.56
CA PHE A 903 -5.36 30.43 -23.65
C PHE A 903 -5.38 31.81 -22.97
N ILE A 904 -4.59 32.00 -21.91
CA ILE A 904 -4.34 33.32 -21.32
C ILE A 904 -3.79 34.27 -22.39
N ALA A 905 -2.80 33.85 -23.19
CA ALA A 905 -2.25 34.69 -24.26
C ALA A 905 -3.31 35.07 -25.30
N SER A 906 -4.11 34.12 -25.79
CA SER A 906 -5.23 34.40 -26.72
C SER A 906 -6.26 35.36 -26.11
N CYS A 907 -6.62 35.23 -24.83
CA CYS A 907 -7.53 36.17 -24.18
C CYS A 907 -6.94 37.59 -24.10
N LEU A 908 -5.65 37.72 -23.77
CA LEU A 908 -4.97 39.02 -23.73
C LEU A 908 -4.87 39.67 -25.12
N GLU A 909 -4.61 38.87 -26.15
CA GLU A 909 -4.60 39.29 -27.56
C GLU A 909 -5.96 39.90 -27.95
N ARG A 910 -7.06 39.19 -27.67
CA ARG A 910 -8.44 39.65 -27.94
C ARG A 910 -8.84 40.86 -27.08
N LEU A 911 -8.41 40.95 -25.82
CA LEU A 911 -8.65 42.16 -25.00
C LEU A 911 -7.91 43.39 -25.56
N GLY A 912 -6.72 43.20 -26.12
CA GLY A 912 -6.01 44.27 -26.82
C GLY A 912 -6.78 44.80 -28.03
N GLU A 913 -7.38 43.91 -28.83
CA GLU A 913 -8.25 44.29 -29.95
C GLU A 913 -9.45 45.14 -29.49
N ILE A 914 -10.11 44.74 -28.39
CA ILE A 914 -11.19 45.51 -27.77
C ILE A 914 -10.70 46.89 -27.32
N CYS A 915 -9.52 46.97 -26.69
CA CYS A 915 -8.97 48.24 -26.22
C CYS A 915 -8.70 49.21 -27.38
N VAL A 916 -8.20 48.73 -28.51
CA VAL A 916 -8.04 49.56 -29.72
C VAL A 916 -9.39 50.08 -30.22
N ALA A 917 -10.40 49.22 -30.29
CA ALA A 917 -11.75 49.61 -30.71
C ALA A 917 -12.41 50.63 -29.76
N GLN A 918 -12.04 50.61 -28.47
CA GLN A 918 -12.48 51.56 -27.44
C GLN A 918 -11.63 52.85 -27.37
N GLY A 919 -10.62 53.01 -28.25
CA GLY A 919 -9.74 54.18 -28.25
C GLY A 919 -8.70 54.20 -27.14
N GLN A 920 -8.33 53.02 -26.61
CA GLN A 920 -7.32 52.84 -25.55
C GLN A 920 -6.07 52.09 -26.07
N PRO A 921 -5.34 52.63 -27.06
CA PRO A 921 -4.25 51.90 -27.69
C PRO A 921 -3.03 51.67 -26.77
N GLU A 922 -2.81 52.50 -25.73
CA GLU A 922 -1.72 52.26 -24.75
C GLU A 922 -1.97 50.99 -23.92
N GLN A 923 -3.21 50.78 -23.49
CA GLN A 923 -3.60 49.59 -22.76
C GLN A 923 -3.51 48.35 -23.68
N ALA A 924 -3.90 48.48 -24.95
CA ALA A 924 -3.74 47.41 -25.94
C ALA A 924 -2.27 46.98 -26.09
N ALA A 925 -1.33 47.94 -26.18
CA ALA A 925 0.10 47.64 -26.28
C ALA A 925 0.64 46.90 -25.04
N ARG A 926 0.20 47.24 -23.83
CA ARG A 926 0.57 46.50 -22.60
C ARG A 926 0.05 45.06 -22.61
N LEU A 927 -1.22 44.87 -22.94
CA LEU A 927 -1.83 43.54 -23.01
C LEU A 927 -1.10 42.64 -24.02
N TRP A 928 -0.76 43.18 -25.19
CA TRP A 928 0.02 42.47 -26.19
C TRP A 928 1.47 42.21 -25.79
N GLY A 929 2.11 43.10 -25.04
CA GLY A 929 3.44 42.86 -24.45
C GLY A 929 3.44 41.68 -23.47
N ALA A 930 2.41 41.59 -22.62
CA ALA A 930 2.22 40.47 -21.70
C ALA A 930 1.94 39.15 -22.47
N ALA A 931 1.05 39.19 -23.46
CA ALA A 931 0.76 38.04 -24.33
C ALA A 931 2.00 37.55 -25.08
N ALA A 932 2.80 38.46 -25.65
CA ALA A 932 4.03 38.13 -26.37
C ALA A 932 5.07 37.43 -25.47
N THR A 933 5.15 37.82 -24.19
CA THR A 933 6.02 37.15 -23.22
C THR A 933 5.59 35.71 -22.97
N LEU A 934 4.28 35.47 -22.83
CA LEU A 934 3.74 34.12 -22.71
C LEU A 934 4.01 33.28 -23.97
N ARG A 935 3.68 33.81 -25.15
CA ARG A 935 3.91 33.17 -26.46
C ARG A 935 5.38 32.80 -26.67
N SER A 936 6.30 33.73 -26.38
CA SER A 936 7.74 33.49 -26.49
C SER A 936 8.23 32.42 -25.53
N ALA A 937 7.72 32.39 -24.29
CA ALA A 937 8.09 31.36 -23.31
C ALA A 937 7.64 29.95 -23.74
N MET A 938 6.50 29.85 -24.44
CA MET A 938 5.96 28.59 -24.95
C MET A 938 6.49 28.21 -26.33
N SER A 939 7.22 29.10 -27.02
CA SER A 939 7.53 28.97 -28.46
C SER A 939 6.28 28.73 -29.31
N ALA A 940 5.18 29.42 -28.99
CA ALA A 940 3.88 29.27 -29.64
C ALA A 940 3.53 30.55 -30.43
N PRO A 941 3.08 30.43 -31.69
CA PRO A 941 2.59 31.58 -32.45
C PRO A 941 1.15 31.96 -32.07
N ILE A 942 0.69 33.10 -32.58
CA ILE A 942 -0.73 33.47 -32.59
C ILE A 942 -1.45 32.56 -33.61
N PRO A 943 -2.61 31.96 -33.26
CA PRO A 943 -3.37 31.11 -34.17
C PRO A 943 -3.72 31.80 -35.48
N HIS A 944 -3.69 31.08 -36.62
CA HIS A 944 -3.93 31.71 -37.92
C HIS A 944 -5.32 32.36 -38.00
N ILE A 945 -6.33 31.73 -37.39
CA ILE A 945 -7.70 32.25 -37.34
C ILE A 945 -7.82 33.60 -36.61
N GLU A 946 -6.91 33.90 -35.68
CA GLU A 946 -6.88 35.15 -34.91
C GLU A 946 -5.95 36.19 -35.54
N LEU A 947 -4.96 35.74 -36.31
CA LEU A 947 -3.83 36.55 -36.78
C LEU A 947 -4.26 37.78 -37.61
N ALA A 948 -5.28 37.64 -38.47
CA ALA A 948 -5.73 38.73 -39.33
C ALA A 948 -6.36 39.89 -38.52
N TYR A 949 -7.15 39.56 -37.49
CA TYR A 949 -7.78 40.55 -36.61
C TYR A 949 -6.74 41.23 -35.73
N TYR A 950 -5.84 40.43 -35.16
CA TYR A 950 -4.71 40.92 -34.38
C TYR A 950 -3.84 41.91 -35.17
N GLN A 951 -3.43 41.56 -36.40
CA GLN A 951 -2.58 42.41 -37.24
C GLN A 951 -3.25 43.75 -37.58
N LEU A 952 -4.56 43.73 -37.85
CA LEU A 952 -5.32 44.93 -38.18
C LEU A 952 -5.43 45.86 -36.98
N ALA A 953 -5.75 45.32 -35.80
CA ALA A 953 -5.79 46.09 -34.55
C ALA A 953 -4.40 46.62 -34.16
N LEU A 954 -3.35 45.82 -34.33
CA LEU A 954 -1.96 46.19 -34.06
C LEU A 954 -1.52 47.39 -34.92
N ALA A 955 -1.78 47.35 -36.23
CA ALA A 955 -1.46 48.44 -37.14
C ALA A 955 -2.23 49.73 -36.79
N GLN A 956 -3.50 49.59 -36.37
CA GLN A 956 -4.32 50.71 -35.92
C GLN A 956 -3.76 51.34 -34.63
N ALA A 957 -3.35 50.54 -33.64
CA ALA A 957 -2.75 51.03 -32.40
C ALA A 957 -1.42 51.76 -32.64
N GLN A 958 -0.55 51.19 -33.49
CA GLN A 958 0.72 51.80 -33.87
C GLN A 958 0.51 53.17 -34.54
N THR A 959 -0.50 53.26 -35.41
CA THR A 959 -0.88 54.52 -36.08
C THR A 959 -1.42 55.56 -35.09
N GLN A 960 -2.22 55.15 -34.10
CA GLN A 960 -2.80 56.06 -33.11
C GLN A 960 -1.79 56.58 -32.07
N LEU A 961 -0.79 55.77 -31.69
CA LEU A 961 0.17 56.12 -30.63
C LEU A 961 1.48 56.72 -31.11
N GLY A 962 1.88 56.37 -32.33
CA GLY A 962 3.26 56.53 -32.78
C GLY A 962 4.22 55.52 -32.14
N GLU A 963 5.32 55.25 -32.84
CA GLU A 963 6.28 54.18 -32.54
C GLU A 963 6.82 54.22 -31.10
N THR A 964 7.23 55.40 -30.61
CA THR A 964 7.91 55.52 -29.32
C THR A 964 7.00 55.22 -28.12
N ARG A 965 5.76 55.71 -28.13
CA ARG A 965 4.78 55.44 -27.05
C ARG A 965 4.31 53.99 -27.10
N PHE A 966 4.13 53.45 -28.31
CA PHE A 966 3.78 52.05 -28.50
C PHE A 966 4.84 51.11 -27.90
N GLN A 967 6.12 51.32 -28.22
CA GLN A 967 7.21 50.49 -27.70
C GLN A 967 7.37 50.59 -26.18
N ALA A 968 7.19 51.77 -25.60
CA ALA A 968 7.25 51.94 -24.14
C ALA A 968 6.13 51.16 -23.42
N ALA A 969 4.89 51.25 -23.91
CA ALA A 969 3.76 50.52 -23.36
C ALA A 969 3.89 49.00 -23.57
N TRP A 970 4.43 48.57 -24.71
CA TRP A 970 4.73 47.17 -24.99
C TRP A 970 5.75 46.59 -24.01
N LEU A 971 6.87 47.29 -23.78
CA LEU A 971 7.90 46.90 -22.82
C LEU A 971 7.35 46.83 -21.39
N GLU A 972 6.50 47.79 -21.00
CA GLU A 972 5.82 47.77 -19.71
C GLU A 972 4.98 46.48 -19.54
N GLY A 973 4.24 46.11 -20.60
CA GLY A 973 3.47 44.87 -20.66
C GLY A 973 4.32 43.59 -20.53
N GLN A 974 5.51 43.57 -21.13
CA GLN A 974 6.42 42.40 -21.03
C GLN A 974 6.88 42.09 -19.60
N HIS A 975 6.80 43.07 -18.70
CA HIS A 975 7.15 42.90 -17.29
C HIS A 975 5.94 42.56 -16.39
N MET A 976 4.74 42.43 -16.94
CA MET A 976 3.53 42.12 -16.16
C MET A 976 3.27 40.61 -16.09
N THR A 977 2.84 40.12 -14.93
CA THR A 977 2.32 38.75 -14.80
C THR A 977 0.83 38.68 -15.19
N PRO A 978 0.31 37.50 -15.61
CA PRO A 978 -1.11 37.34 -15.93
C PRO A 978 -2.07 37.80 -14.83
N GLU A 979 -1.71 37.60 -13.56
CA GLU A 979 -2.49 38.00 -12.40
C GLU A 979 -2.50 39.53 -12.21
N GLN A 980 -1.36 40.18 -12.48
CA GLN A 980 -1.25 41.64 -12.45
C GLN A 980 -2.10 42.27 -13.55
N VAL A 981 -2.05 41.70 -14.76
CA VAL A 981 -2.88 42.13 -15.90
C VAL A 981 -4.36 41.94 -15.58
N PHE A 982 -4.76 40.78 -15.06
CA PHE A 982 -6.14 40.51 -14.68
C PHE A 982 -6.67 41.44 -13.58
N THR A 983 -5.82 41.79 -12.61
CA THR A 983 -6.18 42.71 -11.53
C THR A 983 -6.41 44.13 -12.06
N GLN A 984 -5.63 44.56 -13.06
CA GLN A 984 -5.85 45.85 -13.75
C GLN A 984 -7.13 45.84 -14.59
N GLU A 985 -7.43 44.74 -15.29
CA GLU A 985 -8.64 44.61 -16.12
C GLU A 985 -9.95 44.57 -15.30
N LYS A 986 -9.91 44.18 -14.01
CA LYS A 986 -11.04 44.22 -13.08
C LYS A 986 -11.34 45.61 -12.50
N GLN A 987 -10.43 46.57 -12.61
CA GLN A 987 -10.67 47.93 -12.11
C GLN A 987 -11.53 48.73 -13.10
N PRO A 988 -12.58 49.44 -12.64
CA PRO A 988 -13.33 50.35 -13.51
C PRO A 988 -12.39 51.45 -13.99
N ALA A 989 -12.47 51.81 -15.27
CA ALA A 989 -11.66 52.87 -15.86
C ALA A 989 -11.76 54.14 -15.00
N VAL A 990 -10.66 54.50 -14.34
CA VAL A 990 -10.53 55.80 -13.69
C VAL A 990 -10.28 56.81 -14.80
N ASP A 991 -11.21 57.75 -14.98
CA ASP A 991 -11.03 58.95 -15.80
C ASP A 991 -9.73 59.65 -15.35
N THR A 992 -8.64 59.37 -16.05
CA THR A 992 -7.37 60.05 -15.82
C THR A 992 -7.38 61.30 -16.71
N PRO A 993 -7.09 62.51 -16.19
CA PRO A 993 -7.34 63.74 -16.92
C PRO A 993 -6.44 63.82 -18.16
N VAL A 994 -7.06 63.95 -19.32
CA VAL A 994 -6.38 64.32 -20.57
C VAL A 994 -5.73 65.69 -20.35
N SER A 995 -4.41 65.70 -20.24
CA SER A 995 -3.61 66.93 -20.25
C SER A 995 -3.84 67.63 -21.59
N GLN A 996 -4.45 68.81 -21.52
CA GLN A 996 -4.73 69.70 -22.64
C GLN A 996 -3.43 70.04 -23.40
N ALA A 997 -3.21 69.40 -24.55
CA ALA A 997 -2.39 69.95 -25.60
C ALA A 997 -3.33 70.72 -26.56
N GLN A 998 -2.99 71.99 -26.77
CA GLN A 998 -3.74 72.98 -27.53
C GLN A 998 -4.05 72.50 -28.96
N PRO A 999 -5.19 72.92 -29.55
CA PRO A 999 -5.51 72.63 -30.94
C PRO A 999 -4.66 73.54 -31.84
N THR A 1000 -3.58 73.01 -32.42
CA THR A 1000 -3.07 73.56 -33.67
C THR A 1000 -4.01 73.15 -34.79
N THR A 1001 -4.86 74.08 -35.18
CA THR A 1001 -5.57 74.09 -36.46
C THR A 1001 -4.54 74.01 -37.58
N SER A 1002 -4.43 72.83 -38.20
CA SER A 1002 -3.81 72.65 -39.50
C SER A 1002 -4.90 72.20 -40.45
N THR A 1003 -5.47 73.16 -41.16
CA THR A 1003 -6.30 72.97 -42.34
C THR A 1003 -5.55 72.13 -43.38
N LEU A 1004 -5.97 70.89 -43.62
CA LEU A 1004 -5.58 70.13 -44.82
C LEU A 1004 -6.66 70.33 -45.89
N THR A 1005 -6.45 71.32 -46.74
CA THR A 1005 -7.06 71.42 -48.08
C THR A 1005 -5.91 71.41 -49.07
N HIS A 1006 -5.63 70.27 -49.72
CA HIS A 1006 -4.59 70.19 -50.76
C HIS A 1006 -5.02 69.30 -51.94
N LEU A 1007 -6.16 69.65 -52.54
CA LEU A 1007 -6.38 69.34 -53.96
C LEU A 1007 -5.69 70.38 -54.86
N ASP A 1008 -5.51 71.62 -54.37
CA ASP A 1008 -4.95 72.74 -55.14
C ASP A 1008 -3.42 72.67 -55.38
N ASP A 1009 -2.70 71.78 -54.69
CA ASP A 1009 -1.23 71.64 -54.79
C ASP A 1009 -0.76 70.54 -55.78
N LEU A 1010 -1.71 69.74 -56.28
CA LEU A 1010 -1.44 68.74 -57.30
C LEU A 1010 -1.54 69.38 -58.68
N THR A 1011 -0.50 69.16 -59.50
CA THR A 1011 -0.58 69.54 -60.92
C THR A 1011 -1.62 68.70 -61.64
N GLU A 1012 -2.21 69.22 -62.71
CA GLU A 1012 -3.22 68.50 -63.52
C GLU A 1012 -2.74 67.08 -63.90
N ARG A 1013 -1.44 66.94 -64.17
CA ARG A 1013 -0.81 65.67 -64.51
C ARG A 1013 -0.67 64.71 -63.32
N GLU A 1014 -0.48 65.21 -62.12
CA GLU A 1014 -0.46 64.41 -60.89
C GLU A 1014 -1.87 63.94 -60.52
N VAL A 1015 -2.91 64.75 -60.76
CA VAL A 1015 -4.31 64.36 -60.57
C VAL A 1015 -4.72 63.23 -61.53
N GLU A 1016 -4.30 63.28 -62.80
CA GLU A 1016 -4.54 62.20 -63.77
C GLU A 1016 -3.88 60.88 -63.35
N VAL A 1017 -2.61 60.93 -62.91
CA VAL A 1017 -1.90 59.75 -62.40
C VAL A 1017 -2.59 59.19 -61.15
N LEU A 1018 -3.07 60.07 -60.25
CA LEU A 1018 -3.79 59.70 -59.05
C LEU A 1018 -5.16 59.07 -59.35
N ARG A 1019 -5.88 59.57 -60.37
CA ARG A 1019 -7.14 58.98 -60.87
C ARG A 1019 -6.93 57.59 -61.45
N SER A 1020 -5.98 57.43 -62.37
CA SER A 1020 -5.67 56.12 -62.96
C SER A 1020 -5.17 55.11 -61.92
N LEU A 1021 -4.53 55.59 -60.85
CA LEU A 1021 -4.15 54.76 -59.70
C LEU A 1021 -5.37 54.34 -58.86
N ALA A 1022 -6.38 55.21 -58.71
CA ALA A 1022 -7.61 54.92 -57.99
C ALA A 1022 -8.50 53.87 -58.70
N THR A 1023 -8.41 53.77 -60.02
CA THR A 1023 -9.08 52.74 -60.82
C THR A 1023 -8.35 51.38 -60.81
N GLY A 1024 -7.28 51.23 -60.02
CA GLY A 1024 -6.57 49.97 -59.84
C GLY A 1024 -5.50 49.65 -60.89
N LEU A 1025 -5.12 50.58 -61.76
CA LEU A 1025 -4.14 50.34 -62.84
C LEU A 1025 -2.71 50.31 -62.33
N THR A 1026 -1.90 49.34 -62.74
CA THR A 1026 -0.47 49.25 -62.40
C THR A 1026 0.35 50.40 -63.01
N ASN A 1027 1.57 50.66 -62.51
CA ASN A 1027 2.43 51.74 -63.03
C ASN A 1027 2.72 51.60 -64.54
N ALA A 1028 2.81 50.37 -65.05
CA ALA A 1028 3.00 50.12 -66.48
C ALA A 1028 1.75 50.48 -67.30
N GLN A 1029 0.56 50.18 -66.78
CA GLN A 1029 -0.72 50.51 -67.43
C GLN A 1029 -1.02 52.02 -67.40
N ILE A 1030 -0.70 52.70 -66.28
CA ILE A 1030 -0.81 54.17 -66.19
C ILE A 1030 0.15 54.84 -67.20
N ALA A 1031 1.37 54.30 -67.33
CA ALA A 1031 2.36 54.82 -68.26
C ALA A 1031 1.90 54.70 -69.72
N GLU A 1032 1.30 53.55 -70.08
CA GLU A 1032 0.71 53.33 -71.40
C GLU A 1032 -0.49 54.26 -71.65
N GLN A 1033 -1.41 54.37 -70.68
CA GLN A 1033 -2.61 55.21 -70.81
C GLN A 1033 -2.29 56.70 -70.94
N LEU A 1034 -1.26 57.18 -70.24
CA LEU A 1034 -0.84 58.58 -70.25
C LEU A 1034 0.27 58.86 -71.29
N VAL A 1035 0.73 57.86 -72.06
CA VAL A 1035 1.80 57.99 -73.06
C VAL A 1035 3.09 58.60 -72.46
N ILE A 1036 3.52 58.07 -71.31
CA ILE A 1036 4.75 58.46 -70.61
C ILE A 1036 5.54 57.21 -70.16
N SER A 1037 6.77 57.37 -69.68
CA SER A 1037 7.54 56.21 -69.20
C SER A 1037 7.06 55.72 -67.81
N PRO A 1038 7.15 54.41 -67.48
CA PRO A 1038 6.85 53.90 -66.14
C PRO A 1038 7.69 54.57 -65.03
N ARG A 1039 8.92 55.00 -65.37
CA ARG A 1039 9.81 55.73 -64.48
C ARG A 1039 9.27 57.13 -64.16
N THR A 1040 8.62 57.77 -65.13
CA THR A 1040 7.93 59.05 -64.96
C THR A 1040 6.69 58.91 -64.08
N VAL A 1041 5.91 57.84 -64.24
CA VAL A 1041 4.77 57.53 -63.35
C VAL A 1041 5.24 57.35 -61.90
N GLN A 1042 6.34 56.60 -61.69
CA GLN A 1042 6.90 56.41 -60.35
C GLN A 1042 7.38 57.74 -59.72
N ALA A 1043 7.94 58.65 -60.51
CA ALA A 1043 8.32 59.99 -60.05
C ALA A 1043 7.09 60.83 -59.68
N HIS A 1044 6.02 60.81 -60.49
CA HIS A 1044 4.75 61.47 -60.16
C HIS A 1044 4.13 60.90 -58.89
N LEU A 1045 4.12 59.58 -58.71
CA LEU A 1045 3.61 58.95 -57.49
C LEU A 1045 4.41 59.36 -56.25
N SER A 1046 5.73 59.43 -56.35
CA SER A 1046 6.58 59.88 -55.24
C SER A 1046 6.33 61.35 -54.89
N SER A 1047 6.11 62.20 -55.91
CA SER A 1047 5.73 63.60 -55.72
C SER A 1047 4.34 63.73 -55.08
N ILE A 1048 3.36 62.95 -55.57
CA ILE A 1048 2.00 62.90 -55.02
C ILE A 1048 2.03 62.48 -53.55
N TYR A 1049 2.74 61.40 -53.23
CA TYR A 1049 2.90 60.89 -51.86
C TYR A 1049 3.44 61.95 -50.90
N ASN A 1050 4.47 62.68 -51.32
CA ASN A 1050 5.03 63.78 -50.53
C ASN A 1050 4.05 64.96 -50.39
N LYS A 1051 3.31 65.32 -51.45
CA LYS A 1051 2.38 66.46 -51.45
C LYS A 1051 1.10 66.20 -50.65
N ILE A 1052 0.59 64.97 -50.65
CA ILE A 1052 -0.63 64.60 -49.90
C ILE A 1052 -0.31 63.92 -48.55
N GLY A 1053 0.97 63.81 -48.18
CA GLY A 1053 1.42 63.31 -46.88
C GLY A 1053 1.19 61.81 -46.65
N VAL A 1054 1.22 60.99 -47.70
CA VAL A 1054 1.02 59.52 -47.60
C VAL A 1054 2.27 58.76 -48.04
N SER A 1055 2.52 57.58 -47.46
CA SER A 1055 3.72 56.78 -47.74
C SER A 1055 3.46 55.53 -48.58
N SER A 1056 2.20 55.25 -48.94
CA SER A 1056 1.83 54.02 -49.64
C SER A 1056 0.81 54.24 -50.76
N ARG A 1057 0.86 53.33 -51.74
CA ARG A 1057 -0.06 53.30 -52.88
C ARG A 1057 -1.51 53.20 -52.43
N SER A 1058 -1.79 52.34 -51.46
CA SER A 1058 -3.14 52.14 -50.92
C SER A 1058 -3.66 53.40 -50.21
N ALA A 1059 -2.81 54.15 -49.52
CA ALA A 1059 -3.17 55.42 -48.91
C ALA A 1059 -3.46 56.52 -49.95
N ALA A 1060 -2.69 56.58 -51.04
CA ALA A 1060 -2.98 57.48 -52.15
C ALA A 1060 -4.27 57.10 -52.91
N THR A 1061 -4.54 55.80 -53.10
CA THR A 1061 -5.81 55.30 -53.66
C THR A 1061 -6.99 55.71 -52.78
N ARG A 1062 -6.88 55.57 -51.46
CA ARG A 1062 -7.92 55.97 -50.51
C ARG A 1062 -8.15 57.49 -50.54
N TYR A 1063 -7.08 58.28 -50.55
CA TYR A 1063 -7.16 59.74 -50.68
C TYR A 1063 -7.92 60.14 -51.97
N ALA A 1064 -7.63 59.48 -53.10
CA ALA A 1064 -8.34 59.74 -54.35
C ALA A 1064 -9.84 59.39 -54.28
N LEU A 1065 -10.21 58.30 -53.59
CA LEU A 1065 -11.60 57.88 -53.40
C LEU A 1065 -12.37 58.83 -52.46
N GLU A 1066 -11.75 59.24 -51.35
CA GLU A 1066 -12.32 60.19 -50.37
C GLU A 1066 -12.56 61.58 -50.99
N HIS A 1067 -11.76 61.94 -51.99
CA HIS A 1067 -11.87 63.19 -52.74
C HIS A 1067 -12.62 63.06 -54.09
N HIS A 1068 -13.32 61.94 -54.33
CA HIS A 1068 -14.14 61.69 -55.53
C HIS A 1068 -13.41 61.85 -56.87
N LEU A 1069 -12.13 61.45 -56.95
CA LEU A 1069 -11.30 61.60 -58.15
C LEU A 1069 -11.40 60.44 -59.15
N THR A 1070 -12.22 59.41 -58.89
CA THR A 1070 -12.40 58.22 -59.73
C THR A 1070 -13.27 58.42 -60.96
#